data_AF-A0A933Z438-F1
#
_entry.id   AF-A0A933Z438-F1
#
_cell.length_a   1.000
_cell.length_b   1.000
_cell.length_c   1.000
_cell.angle_alpha   90.00
_cell.angle_beta   90.00
_cell.angle_gamma   90.00
#
_symmetry.space_group_name_H-M   'P 1'
#
loop_
_entity.id
_entity.type
_entity.pdbx_description
1 polymer ?
#
loop_
_entity_poly.entity_id
_entity_poly.type
_entity_poly.pdbx_seq_one_letter_code
_entity_poly.pdbx_strand_id
1 'polypeptide(L)'
;MKISAHILPRRVILALILLLGWGLRLWGLAWGPDQSGAGHPDEWTWQVIEGLSWSQPTYQGIWTQAFFSLAALVRGAISTLAGWLGVWLGEVRTSTELAISARLAGRLTAALLGGAQVWVAYLVGRRFFDSVATGLLAAAVLAVSPLLVAQGHYLSLDVPLGLAVMFCLWTAWKMVDSPGPRVLCLAGLALGLTLTTKASGVLVLPVFVGAYALVLRRQEPGLRRAALYWPAAWLGGLGLGLVLGYPGFLVRLPEVGDVLSASFSAPSAPGGDWWAYLAGRWSAAQGVLGRAVGLELLLLWLVAAGLMIWRRQWPRLLLMIFPPLYLLAGLTVLKGPVEGQQAVWLPVAALAACWPLVVACRRLPGRWWPVAGVSLLGCLLCLTPLWRSLGVGYIFWQQDTFGAARFWLQANLPPGAQVLAGPRGPLNLFPGAQPLPAKPAKLPPDWGRQEPAYLVLYSLGPDGDPSAADPAWRDFAQRFELLKRFDLRAGWGPGIGSEGPSFPRWVSPAVEVYASRPPSPIPQPLALWRPVVGQERSYALLPADLPAYSRAENVMWLKPGGLGQRVLRSQAPLGEMGLTLDNQGQDLAVVEVRQGLFSRRQLSIYPGQELDLPLEPLPWPFMANGFYPVRVALRRGGDLLARLDWDPLLLGRRALEAGHHARAAALLQRAVAEQGGGFDALALLAGAQARLGLWEEAGRSLAALSGPDGQPARAYQALAAREQSTHAADWLARFGQFTGYHGQLLRQATSRSYAVQGPLCQSEGQEVPLSGEGYHGSFLRRPGKPGGHLKLWLDNPMPAGQFQADLKLTARGAPAGAALALAEIWAHDYNGSRQLASRRLTSADMPGGQGQVSLPISLTRAGGRLEVRLEFLSAQDLRLQELSVGVDLAAHMRHVLRWYHEASGRVALQAGRFAAAVAAFEALLDLDPGFSEAYLPLAQALIDSGRLEQAQQRVRQAEEIFFSQPEALARVRDLYQVLRREGDVARVDRRLRDLRPSLKREARFASGLVLLGYDQGQSSFQRGEQVDLSYYWRVWAKPPLNYYIFVHLKGPDRIIPFDHLLDHGRQPMPGLAPGTVVREDYRITIPADAPPGRYRLLVGMWDPSFTGNRVPVTEGEGAGGDEVTLTTVQIR
;
A
#
# COMPACT_ATOMS: atom_id res chain seq x y z
N MET A 1 5.31 51.57 -17.26
CA MET A 1 5.46 50.60 -16.14
C MET A 1 6.64 49.66 -16.42
N LYS A 2 7.59 49.54 -15.49
CA LYS A 2 8.81 48.72 -15.62
C LYS A 2 8.48 47.23 -15.43
N ILE A 3 8.23 46.52 -16.54
CA ILE A 3 7.92 45.07 -16.58
C ILE A 3 9.17 44.20 -16.25
N SER A 4 10.35 44.81 -16.06
CA SER A 4 11.55 44.11 -15.56
C SER A 4 11.40 43.56 -14.13
N ALA A 5 10.32 43.86 -13.42
CA ALA A 5 10.03 43.35 -12.08
C ALA A 5 9.50 41.89 -12.06
N HIS A 6 9.13 41.30 -13.21
CA HIS A 6 8.47 39.98 -13.25
C HIS A 6 9.33 38.83 -13.78
N ILE A 7 10.61 39.05 -14.10
CA ILE A 7 11.53 37.97 -14.51
C ILE A 7 12.49 37.69 -13.35
N LEU A 8 12.46 36.47 -12.82
CA LEU A 8 13.36 36.04 -11.76
C LEU A 8 14.83 36.28 -12.14
N PRO A 9 15.69 36.74 -11.20
CA PRO A 9 17.10 36.90 -11.48
C PRO A 9 17.72 35.56 -11.92
N ARG A 10 18.58 35.59 -12.95
CA ARG A 10 19.26 34.39 -13.48
C ARG A 10 19.96 33.52 -12.42
N ARG A 11 20.44 34.16 -11.33
CA ARG A 11 21.07 33.47 -10.20
C ARG A 11 20.06 32.63 -9.40
N VAL A 12 18.85 33.15 -9.23
CA VAL A 12 17.76 32.43 -8.55
C VAL A 12 17.29 31.27 -9.42
N ILE A 13 17.13 31.47 -10.74
CA ILE A 13 16.77 30.39 -11.67
C ILE A 13 17.81 29.25 -11.61
N LEU A 14 19.10 29.59 -11.68
CA LEU A 14 20.16 28.58 -11.55
C LEU A 14 20.13 27.88 -10.19
N ALA A 15 19.94 28.61 -9.09
CA ALA A 15 19.85 28.00 -7.75
C ALA A 15 18.69 27.01 -7.66
N LEU A 16 17.51 27.34 -8.23
CA LEU A 16 16.37 26.43 -8.29
C LEU A 16 16.67 25.18 -9.12
N ILE A 17 17.34 25.32 -10.28
CA ILE A 17 17.75 24.18 -11.11
C ILE A 17 18.74 23.28 -10.37
N LEU A 18 19.70 23.86 -9.64
CA LEU A 18 20.69 23.11 -8.85
C LEU A 18 20.05 22.38 -7.66
N LEU A 19 19.18 23.06 -6.92
CA LEU A 19 18.42 22.46 -5.83
C LEU A 19 17.56 21.30 -6.32
N LEU A 20 16.89 21.46 -7.47
CA LEU A 20 16.13 20.39 -8.10
C LEU A 20 17.04 19.23 -8.54
N GLY A 21 18.18 19.53 -9.17
CA GLY A 21 19.13 18.54 -9.67
C GLY A 21 19.77 17.69 -8.58
N TRP A 22 20.18 18.28 -7.46
CA TRP A 22 20.65 17.55 -6.28
C TRP A 22 19.49 16.89 -5.54
N GLY A 23 18.37 17.58 -5.35
CA GLY A 23 17.20 17.04 -4.67
C GLY A 23 16.73 15.72 -5.26
N LEU A 24 16.61 15.65 -6.60
CA LEU A 24 16.23 14.42 -7.31
C LEU A 24 17.25 13.29 -7.18
N ARG A 25 18.54 13.57 -6.96
CA ARG A 25 19.63 12.57 -6.87
C ARG A 25 19.93 12.12 -5.44
N LEU A 26 19.66 12.97 -4.46
CA LEU A 26 19.88 12.69 -3.05
C LEU A 26 18.67 11.98 -2.41
N TRP A 27 17.49 12.14 -3.01
CA TRP A 27 16.25 11.55 -2.51
C TRP A 27 16.26 10.02 -2.61
N GLY A 28 16.18 9.32 -1.47
CA GLY A 28 16.06 7.85 -1.47
C GLY A 28 17.36 7.10 -1.71
N LEU A 29 18.53 7.69 -1.46
CA LEU A 29 19.86 7.06 -1.69
C LEU A 29 20.11 5.76 -0.90
N ALA A 30 19.46 5.60 0.25
CA ALA A 30 19.65 4.46 1.16
C ALA A 30 18.84 3.21 0.78
N TRP A 31 18.40 3.10 -0.47
CA TRP A 31 17.57 1.99 -0.94
C TRP A 31 18.35 0.66 -1.02
N GLY A 32 17.69 -0.45 -0.65
CA GLY A 32 18.25 -1.80 -0.74
C GLY A 32 19.12 -2.22 0.45
N PRO A 33 19.20 -3.53 0.78
CA PRO A 33 19.97 -4.01 1.92
C PRO A 33 21.47 -3.89 1.67
N ASP A 34 22.24 -3.43 2.66
CA ASP A 34 23.71 -3.34 2.60
C ASP A 34 24.37 -4.69 2.24
N GLN A 35 23.82 -5.80 2.73
CA GLN A 35 24.34 -7.16 2.52
C GLN A 35 23.88 -7.83 1.21
N SER A 36 23.04 -7.17 0.40
CA SER A 36 22.56 -7.77 -0.85
C SER A 36 23.58 -7.56 -1.98
N GLY A 37 24.14 -8.66 -2.50
CA GLY A 37 24.90 -8.69 -3.76
C GLY A 37 24.03 -8.47 -5.01
N ALA A 38 22.74 -8.22 -4.83
CA ALA A 38 21.72 -8.17 -5.88
C ALA A 38 21.30 -6.72 -6.21
N GLY A 39 22.30 -5.86 -6.42
CA GLY A 39 22.15 -4.48 -6.88
C GLY A 39 22.69 -4.29 -8.31
N HIS A 40 22.88 -3.02 -8.69
CA HIS A 40 23.58 -2.67 -9.94
C HIS A 40 24.93 -3.42 -10.04
N PRO A 41 25.40 -3.87 -11.23
CA PRO A 41 26.57 -4.73 -11.39
C PRO A 41 27.85 -4.17 -10.78
N ASP A 42 27.95 -2.85 -10.64
CA ASP A 42 29.11 -2.16 -10.08
C ASP A 42 29.04 -1.98 -8.56
N GLU A 43 27.94 -2.37 -7.90
CA GLU A 43 27.75 -2.12 -6.48
C GLU A 43 28.75 -2.86 -5.59
N TRP A 44 29.29 -4.01 -6.00
CA TRP A 44 30.33 -4.73 -5.24
C TRP A 44 31.57 -3.86 -4.94
N THR A 45 31.79 -2.79 -5.71
CA THR A 45 32.91 -1.87 -5.53
C THR A 45 32.88 -1.10 -4.20
N TRP A 46 31.82 -1.23 -3.40
CA TRP A 46 31.80 -0.75 -2.01
C TRP A 46 32.96 -1.34 -1.19
N GLN A 47 33.40 -2.57 -1.50
CA GLN A 47 34.54 -3.22 -0.86
C GLN A 47 35.87 -2.48 -1.13
N VAL A 48 35.98 -1.84 -2.30
CA VAL A 48 37.15 -1.00 -2.63
C VAL A 48 37.19 0.21 -1.72
N ILE A 49 36.05 0.88 -1.55
CA ILE A 49 35.92 2.04 -0.64
C ILE A 49 36.20 1.62 0.81
N GLU A 50 35.76 0.43 1.20
CA GLU A 50 36.00 -0.09 2.54
C GLU A 50 37.48 -0.44 2.80
N GLY A 51 38.16 -1.02 1.81
CA GLY A 51 39.59 -1.34 1.91
C GLY A 51 40.52 -0.14 1.85
N LEU A 52 40.05 1.04 1.43
CA LEU A 52 40.85 2.25 1.35
C LEU A 52 40.96 2.94 2.72
N SER A 53 42.20 3.27 3.11
CA SER A 53 42.51 4.00 4.33
C SER A 53 43.75 4.87 4.17
N TRP A 54 44.04 5.74 5.13
CA TRP A 54 45.29 6.52 5.13
C TRP A 54 46.55 5.63 5.09
N SER A 55 46.51 4.46 5.74
CA SER A 55 47.58 3.46 5.71
C SER A 55 47.59 2.59 4.45
N GLN A 56 46.47 2.49 3.75
CA GLN A 56 46.31 1.70 2.51
C GLN A 56 45.57 2.53 1.45
N PRO A 57 46.24 3.51 0.81
CA PRO A 57 45.61 4.43 -0.14
C PRO A 57 45.38 3.83 -1.53
N THR A 58 45.76 2.57 -1.75
CA THR A 58 45.66 1.87 -3.03
C THR A 58 45.03 0.50 -2.86
N TYR A 59 44.15 0.09 -3.78
CA TYR A 59 43.53 -1.23 -3.80
C TYR A 59 44.11 -2.06 -4.95
N GLN A 60 44.44 -3.33 -4.68
CA GLN A 60 45.10 -4.18 -5.67
C GLN A 60 44.18 -4.52 -6.85
N GLY A 61 44.71 -4.47 -8.07
CA GLY A 61 43.98 -4.87 -9.29
C GLY A 61 43.02 -3.82 -9.87
N ILE A 62 42.81 -2.67 -9.22
CA ILE A 62 41.91 -1.61 -9.69
C ILE A 62 42.69 -0.29 -9.67
N TRP A 63 43.18 0.17 -10.83
CA TRP A 63 43.85 1.48 -10.96
C TRP A 63 42.88 2.64 -11.20
N THR A 64 41.63 2.35 -11.57
CA THR A 64 40.59 3.36 -11.76
C THR A 64 40.00 3.78 -10.41
N GLN A 65 40.85 4.35 -9.54
CA GLN A 65 40.52 4.63 -8.14
C GLN A 65 40.09 6.05 -7.82
N ALA A 66 40.19 7.00 -8.76
CA ALA A 66 39.98 8.42 -8.46
C ALA A 66 38.63 8.67 -7.76
N PHE A 67 37.57 8.01 -8.26
CA PHE A 67 36.25 8.05 -7.65
C PHE A 67 36.18 7.35 -6.28
N PHE A 68 36.76 6.14 -6.16
CA PHE A 68 36.71 5.36 -4.91
C PHE A 68 37.49 6.03 -3.78
N SER A 69 38.65 6.62 -4.08
CA SER A 69 39.43 7.42 -3.14
C SER A 69 38.66 8.64 -2.68
N LEU A 70 37.97 9.35 -3.59
CA LEU A 70 37.09 10.46 -3.22
C LEU A 70 35.94 9.98 -2.33
N ALA A 71 35.30 8.86 -2.66
CA ALA A 71 34.22 8.30 -1.87
C ALA A 71 34.67 7.85 -0.46
N ALA A 72 35.87 7.29 -0.32
CA ALA A 72 36.46 6.95 0.96
C ALA A 72 36.75 8.21 1.81
N LEU A 73 37.22 9.29 1.19
CA LEU A 73 37.38 10.59 1.86
C LEU A 73 36.02 11.16 2.32
N VAL A 74 34.99 11.10 1.47
CA VAL A 74 33.62 11.52 1.83
C VAL A 74 33.09 10.68 3.00
N ARG A 75 33.30 9.36 2.97
CA ARG A 75 32.95 8.45 4.06
C ARG A 75 33.60 8.87 5.37
N GLY A 76 34.92 9.10 5.34
CA GLY A 76 35.69 9.52 6.51
C GLY A 76 35.17 10.84 7.08
N ALA A 77 35.06 11.87 6.23
CA ALA A 77 34.61 13.20 6.64
C ALA A 77 33.20 13.19 7.27
N ILE A 78 32.25 12.48 6.67
CA ILE A 78 30.87 12.40 7.20
C ILE A 78 30.83 11.57 8.48
N SER A 79 31.54 10.45 8.55
CA SER A 79 31.57 9.63 9.76
C SER A 79 32.17 10.41 10.93
N THR A 80 33.24 11.19 10.69
CA THR A 80 33.82 12.07 11.71
C THR A 80 32.83 13.16 12.16
N LEU A 81 32.12 13.79 11.22
CA LEU A 81 31.12 14.81 11.54
C LEU A 81 29.93 14.23 12.32
N ALA A 82 29.42 13.07 11.89
CA ALA A 82 28.31 12.38 12.52
C ALA A 82 28.67 11.90 13.93
N GLY A 83 29.88 11.35 14.11
CA GLY A 83 30.40 11.01 15.42
C GLY A 83 30.54 12.23 16.33
N TRP A 84 31.03 13.36 15.81
CA TRP A 84 31.13 14.60 16.58
C TRP A 84 29.75 15.12 17.01
N LEU A 85 28.75 15.08 16.12
CA LEU A 85 27.35 15.39 16.44
C LEU A 85 26.74 14.41 17.45
N GLY A 86 26.99 13.11 17.33
CA GLY A 86 26.48 12.09 18.25
C GLY A 86 27.05 12.25 19.67
N VAL A 87 28.34 12.61 19.77
CA VAL A 87 28.96 12.99 21.06
C VAL A 87 28.31 14.25 21.61
N TRP A 88 28.04 15.26 20.78
CA TRP A 88 27.37 16.50 21.20
C TRP A 88 25.92 16.28 21.67
N LEU A 89 25.19 15.35 21.04
CA LEU A 89 23.82 14.98 21.40
C LEU A 89 23.72 13.97 22.57
N GLY A 90 24.84 13.44 23.05
CA GLY A 90 24.88 12.45 24.13
C GLY A 90 24.46 11.03 23.73
N GLU A 91 24.30 10.76 22.43
CA GLU A 91 23.89 9.44 21.92
C GLU A 91 25.05 8.45 21.79
N VAL A 92 26.29 8.95 21.75
CA VAL A 92 27.48 8.17 21.37
C VAL A 92 28.66 8.52 22.29
N ARG A 93 29.45 7.53 22.70
CA ARG A 93 30.57 7.74 23.63
C ARG A 93 31.85 8.20 22.95
N THR A 94 32.05 7.83 21.68
CA THR A 94 33.23 8.21 20.88
C THR A 94 32.85 8.59 19.45
N SER A 95 33.61 9.49 18.82
CA SER A 95 33.31 9.94 17.45
C SER A 95 33.50 8.86 16.37
N THR A 96 33.98 7.67 16.72
CA THR A 96 34.22 6.54 15.82
C THR A 96 33.08 5.52 15.80
N GLU A 97 32.14 5.61 16.74
CA GLU A 97 31.02 4.66 16.86
C GLU A 97 29.96 4.81 15.75
N LEU A 98 29.88 5.98 15.10
CA LEU A 98 28.93 6.24 14.01
C LEU A 98 29.65 6.28 12.65
N ALA A 99 29.64 5.16 11.92
CA ALA A 99 30.20 5.07 10.58
C ALA A 99 29.10 4.82 9.53
N ILE A 100 29.06 5.65 8.49
CA ILE A 100 28.19 5.39 7.34
C ILE A 100 28.74 4.23 6.50
N SER A 101 27.83 3.43 5.92
CA SER A 101 28.21 2.30 5.07
C SER A 101 29.01 2.77 3.85
N ALA A 102 30.03 2.00 3.46
CA ALA A 102 30.88 2.34 2.31
C ALA A 102 30.07 2.46 1.01
N ARG A 103 29.01 1.65 0.90
CA ARG A 103 28.04 1.68 -0.20
C ARG A 103 27.28 3.01 -0.26
N LEU A 104 26.70 3.44 0.87
CA LEU A 104 25.98 4.71 0.96
C LEU A 104 26.92 5.89 0.66
N ALA A 105 28.16 5.87 1.18
CA ALA A 105 29.15 6.91 0.91
C ALA A 105 29.50 7.01 -0.59
N GLY A 106 29.68 5.87 -1.26
CA GLY A 106 29.94 5.85 -2.69
C GLY A 106 28.74 6.35 -3.52
N ARG A 107 27.51 5.94 -3.19
CA ARG A 107 26.29 6.47 -3.84
C ARG A 107 26.11 7.96 -3.62
N LEU A 108 26.32 8.44 -2.39
CA LEU A 108 26.29 9.86 -2.08
C LEU A 108 27.30 10.64 -2.92
N THR A 109 28.52 10.10 -3.06
CA THR A 109 29.55 10.71 -3.90
C THR A 109 29.10 10.78 -5.37
N ALA A 110 28.54 9.70 -5.91
CA ALA A 110 27.99 9.68 -7.27
C ALA A 110 26.86 10.71 -7.45
N ALA A 111 25.94 10.82 -6.49
CA ALA A 111 24.84 11.78 -6.50
C ALA A 111 25.32 13.24 -6.45
N LEU A 112 26.31 13.53 -5.60
CA LEU A 112 26.92 14.85 -5.48
C LEU A 112 27.61 15.26 -6.78
N LEU A 113 28.40 14.38 -7.37
CA LEU A 113 29.04 14.59 -8.66
C LEU A 113 28.02 14.72 -9.79
N GLY A 114 26.93 13.94 -9.75
CA GLY A 114 25.82 14.04 -10.70
C GLY A 114 25.08 15.38 -10.64
N GLY A 115 24.90 15.97 -9.46
CA GLY A 115 24.39 17.34 -9.38
C GLY A 115 25.43 18.41 -9.72
N ALA A 116 26.72 18.17 -9.47
CA ALA A 116 27.80 19.04 -9.95
C ALA A 116 27.85 19.10 -11.49
N GLN A 117 27.49 18.02 -12.20
CA GLN A 117 27.34 18.04 -13.66
C GLN A 117 26.34 19.09 -14.14
N VAL A 118 25.24 19.32 -13.41
CA VAL A 118 24.24 20.34 -13.73
C VAL A 118 24.86 21.74 -13.70
N TRP A 119 25.68 22.01 -12.68
CA TRP A 119 26.38 23.27 -12.55
C TRP A 119 27.44 23.47 -13.64
N VAL A 120 28.25 22.43 -13.90
CA VAL A 120 29.25 22.45 -14.97
C VAL A 120 28.58 22.64 -16.33
N ALA A 121 27.40 22.04 -16.57
CA ALA A 121 26.66 22.21 -17.81
C ALA A 121 26.26 23.66 -18.05
N TYR A 122 25.81 24.37 -17.02
CA TYR A 122 25.54 25.81 -17.11
C TYR A 122 26.81 26.59 -17.46
N LEU A 123 27.94 26.29 -16.79
CA LEU A 123 29.21 26.99 -17.01
C LEU A 123 29.79 26.76 -18.41
N VAL A 124 29.74 25.52 -18.90
CA VAL A 124 30.22 25.16 -20.23
C VAL A 124 29.27 25.68 -21.29
N GLY A 125 27.96 25.43 -21.15
CA GLY A 125 26.94 25.85 -22.11
C GLY A 125 26.89 27.36 -22.30
N ARG A 126 26.98 28.15 -21.22
CA ARG A 126 26.97 29.63 -21.32
C ARG A 126 28.19 30.17 -22.06
N ARG A 127 29.35 29.53 -21.88
CA ARG A 127 30.64 30.03 -22.36
C ARG A 127 30.94 29.53 -23.77
N PHE A 128 30.54 28.31 -24.10
CA PHE A 128 30.79 27.71 -25.41
C PHE A 128 29.84 28.25 -26.49
N PHE A 129 28.57 28.50 -26.14
CA PHE A 129 27.56 29.04 -27.04
C PHE A 129 27.32 30.55 -26.88
N ASP A 130 28.09 31.23 -26.02
CA ASP A 130 27.95 32.66 -25.70
C ASP A 130 26.49 33.04 -25.36
N SER A 131 25.84 32.19 -24.58
CA SER A 131 24.39 32.26 -24.36
C SER A 131 24.01 31.73 -22.97
N VAL A 132 23.64 32.66 -22.08
CA VAL A 132 23.15 32.31 -20.73
C VAL A 132 21.91 31.41 -20.82
N ALA A 133 21.02 31.67 -21.78
CA ALA A 133 19.83 30.88 -22.01
C ALA A 133 20.17 29.42 -22.37
N THR A 134 21.18 29.20 -23.21
CA THR A 134 21.62 27.85 -23.60
C THR A 134 22.23 27.12 -22.40
N GLY A 135 23.03 27.81 -21.57
CA GLY A 135 23.56 27.23 -20.33
C GLY A 135 22.47 26.85 -19.32
N LEU A 136 21.46 27.72 -19.12
CA LEU A 136 20.34 27.42 -18.22
C LEU A 136 19.49 26.25 -18.74
N LEU A 137 19.25 26.19 -20.06
CA LEU A 137 18.49 25.09 -20.68
C LEU A 137 19.23 23.75 -20.53
N ALA A 138 20.54 23.72 -20.81
CA ALA A 138 21.35 22.52 -20.66
C ALA A 138 21.39 22.04 -19.20
N ALA A 139 21.52 22.97 -18.24
CA ALA A 139 21.44 22.63 -16.83
C ALA A 139 20.05 22.10 -16.45
N ALA A 140 18.97 22.71 -16.91
CA ALA A 140 17.61 22.24 -16.65
C ALA A 140 17.39 20.82 -17.17
N VAL A 141 17.74 20.54 -18.43
CA VAL A 141 17.61 19.21 -19.05
C VAL A 141 18.38 18.14 -18.28
N LEU A 142 19.61 18.44 -17.83
CA LEU A 142 20.41 17.49 -17.06
C LEU A 142 19.94 17.33 -15.62
N ALA A 143 19.43 18.40 -15.00
CA ALA A 143 18.85 18.34 -13.66
C ALA A 143 17.71 17.32 -13.62
N VAL A 144 16.86 17.34 -14.64
CA VAL A 144 15.64 16.53 -14.75
C VAL A 144 15.78 15.29 -15.64
N SER A 145 17.01 14.90 -16.01
CA SER A 145 17.22 13.72 -16.85
C SER A 145 17.00 12.44 -16.03
N PRO A 146 16.02 11.58 -16.36
CA PRO A 146 15.74 10.39 -15.57
C PRO A 146 16.90 9.39 -15.63
N LEU A 147 17.63 9.31 -16.75
CA LEU A 147 18.85 8.51 -16.86
C LEU A 147 19.93 8.95 -15.86
N LEU A 148 20.27 10.24 -15.83
CA LEU A 148 21.33 10.77 -14.96
C LEU A 148 20.90 10.82 -13.50
N VAL A 149 19.60 10.98 -13.23
CA VAL A 149 19.04 10.84 -11.89
C VAL A 149 19.19 9.39 -11.43
N ALA A 150 18.76 8.40 -12.21
CA ALA A 150 18.88 6.99 -11.85
C ALA A 150 20.34 6.57 -11.64
N GLN A 151 21.24 6.94 -12.56
CA GLN A 151 22.66 6.63 -12.46
C GLN A 151 23.36 7.33 -11.29
N GLY A 152 22.81 8.45 -10.80
CA GLY A 152 23.27 9.10 -9.58
C GLY A 152 22.95 8.33 -8.29
N HIS A 153 22.02 7.37 -8.32
CA HIS A 153 21.66 6.52 -7.18
C HIS A 153 22.47 5.24 -7.09
N TYR A 154 23.19 4.88 -8.16
CA TYR A 154 24.04 3.69 -8.20
C TYR A 154 25.45 4.03 -7.76
N LEU A 155 26.12 3.05 -7.14
CA LEU A 155 27.57 3.07 -7.02
C LEU A 155 28.18 2.77 -8.39
N SER A 156 28.18 3.76 -9.28
CA SER A 156 28.67 3.65 -10.66
C SER A 156 29.70 4.74 -10.98
N LEU A 157 30.65 4.36 -11.84
CA LEU A 157 31.69 5.25 -12.37
C LEU A 157 31.21 6.11 -13.55
N ASP A 158 30.01 5.85 -14.09
CA ASP A 158 29.54 6.49 -15.33
C ASP A 158 29.19 7.97 -15.16
N VAL A 159 28.53 8.34 -14.07
CA VAL A 159 28.25 9.74 -13.74
C VAL A 159 29.54 10.52 -13.42
N PRO A 160 30.45 10.03 -12.55
CA PRO A 160 31.77 10.63 -12.39
C PRO A 160 32.53 10.82 -13.71
N LEU A 161 32.51 9.81 -14.59
CA LEU A 161 33.17 9.87 -15.88
C LEU A 161 32.56 10.94 -16.79
N GLY A 162 31.22 11.03 -16.87
CA GLY A 162 30.53 12.07 -17.64
C GLY A 162 30.91 13.48 -17.19
N LEU A 163 31.07 13.70 -15.88
CA LEU A 163 31.54 14.98 -15.33
C LEU A 163 32.99 15.27 -15.73
N ALA A 164 33.87 14.27 -15.59
CA ALA A 164 35.27 14.39 -15.94
C ALA A 164 35.47 14.68 -17.44
N VAL A 165 34.66 14.05 -18.30
CA VAL A 165 34.63 14.33 -19.75
C VAL A 165 34.16 15.76 -20.02
N MET A 166 33.09 16.24 -19.38
CA MET A 166 32.66 17.63 -19.55
C MET A 166 33.76 18.63 -19.17
N PHE A 167 34.51 18.33 -18.11
CA PHE A 167 35.68 19.11 -17.72
C PHE A 167 36.81 19.04 -18.76
N CYS A 168 37.08 17.86 -19.34
CA CYS A 168 38.02 17.70 -20.44
C CYS A 168 37.61 18.49 -21.69
N LEU A 169 36.34 18.50 -22.04
CA LEU A 169 35.85 19.28 -23.19
C LEU A 169 35.97 20.79 -22.93
N TRP A 170 35.74 21.22 -21.69
CA TRP A 170 35.97 22.61 -21.30
C TRP A 170 37.44 23.01 -21.37
N THR A 171 38.37 22.17 -20.90
CA THR A 171 39.81 22.44 -21.00
C THR A 171 40.31 22.37 -22.44
N ALA A 172 39.78 21.44 -23.26
CA ALA A 172 40.06 21.38 -24.70
C ALA A 172 39.59 22.64 -25.43
N TRP A 173 38.40 23.16 -25.12
CA TRP A 173 37.95 24.45 -25.64
C TRP A 173 38.83 25.61 -25.17
N LYS A 174 39.20 25.65 -23.88
CA LYS A 174 40.12 26.65 -23.33
C LYS A 174 41.50 26.62 -23.98
N MET A 175 41.97 25.43 -24.35
CA MET A 175 43.22 25.25 -25.09
C MET A 175 43.14 25.91 -26.47
N VAL A 176 42.01 25.82 -27.16
CA VAL A 176 41.78 26.48 -28.46
C VAL A 176 41.57 28.00 -28.34
N ASP A 177 40.89 28.45 -27.28
CA ASP A 177 40.57 29.87 -27.02
C ASP A 177 41.82 30.66 -26.61
N SER A 178 42.59 30.12 -25.66
CA SER A 178 43.74 30.79 -25.05
C SER A 178 44.84 29.76 -24.71
N PRO A 179 45.60 29.27 -25.71
CA PRO A 179 46.64 28.27 -25.51
C PRO A 179 47.78 28.83 -24.64
N GLY A 180 48.21 28.04 -23.67
CA GLY A 180 49.32 28.37 -22.80
C GLY A 180 49.71 27.17 -21.94
N PRO A 181 50.94 27.15 -21.38
CA PRO A 181 51.46 25.99 -20.66
C PRO A 181 50.59 25.60 -19.46
N ARG A 182 49.99 26.58 -18.76
CA ARG A 182 49.06 26.33 -17.64
C ARG A 182 47.77 25.64 -18.10
N VAL A 183 47.21 26.06 -19.23
CA VAL A 183 45.97 25.48 -19.78
C VAL A 183 46.23 24.07 -20.32
N LEU A 184 47.37 23.87 -20.97
CA LEU A 184 47.81 22.55 -21.45
C LEU A 184 48.07 21.59 -20.28
N CYS A 185 48.74 22.05 -19.22
CA CYS A 185 48.91 21.27 -18.00
C CYS A 185 47.56 20.91 -17.36
N LEU A 186 46.63 21.87 -17.26
CA LEU A 186 45.27 21.60 -16.77
C LEU A 186 44.50 20.61 -17.65
N ALA A 187 44.66 20.68 -18.97
CA ALA A 187 44.07 19.74 -19.92
C ALA A 187 44.65 18.33 -19.74
N GLY A 188 45.96 18.20 -19.56
CA GLY A 188 46.62 16.94 -19.22
C GLY A 188 46.11 16.37 -17.90
N LEU A 189 46.06 17.20 -16.84
CA LEU A 189 45.56 16.81 -15.52
C LEU A 189 44.11 16.32 -15.58
N ALA A 190 43.26 17.03 -16.32
CA ALA A 190 41.87 16.61 -16.55
C ALA A 190 41.80 15.22 -17.21
N LEU A 191 42.62 14.97 -18.23
CA LEU A 191 42.68 13.65 -18.88
C LEU A 191 43.19 12.56 -17.93
N GLY A 192 44.23 12.84 -17.13
CA GLY A 192 44.78 11.88 -16.15
C GLY A 192 43.76 11.46 -15.09
N LEU A 193 43.02 12.42 -14.52
CA LEU A 193 41.92 12.15 -13.59
C LEU A 193 40.76 11.40 -14.26
N THR A 194 40.50 11.68 -15.54
CA THR A 194 39.45 11.00 -16.31
C THR A 194 39.80 9.53 -16.53
N LEU A 195 41.05 9.23 -16.90
CA LEU A 195 41.56 7.87 -17.10
C LEU A 195 41.54 7.03 -15.81
N THR A 196 41.90 7.65 -14.69
CA THR A 196 41.85 7.04 -13.35
C THR A 196 40.44 7.03 -12.73
N THR A 197 39.46 7.68 -13.36
CA THR A 197 38.03 7.49 -13.02
C THR A 197 37.48 6.25 -13.70
N LYS A 198 37.74 6.10 -15.01
CA LYS A 198 37.37 4.91 -15.79
C LYS A 198 38.18 4.88 -17.09
N ALA A 199 38.73 3.72 -17.44
CA ALA A 199 39.60 3.56 -18.61
C ALA A 199 38.94 3.97 -19.94
N SER A 200 37.61 3.81 -20.08
CA SER A 200 36.86 4.23 -21.27
C SER A 200 36.90 5.74 -21.51
N GLY A 201 37.32 6.54 -20.52
CA GLY A 201 37.59 7.96 -20.66
C GLY A 201 38.66 8.31 -21.69
N VAL A 202 39.51 7.35 -22.10
CA VAL A 202 40.50 7.54 -23.18
C VAL A 202 39.85 7.99 -24.49
N LEU A 203 38.56 7.70 -24.70
CA LEU A 203 37.82 8.11 -25.89
C LEU A 203 37.66 9.63 -26.03
N VAL A 204 38.01 10.43 -25.02
CA VAL A 204 38.09 11.89 -25.16
C VAL A 204 39.38 12.36 -25.85
N LEU A 205 40.40 11.50 -25.96
CA LEU A 205 41.72 11.84 -26.53
C LEU A 205 41.65 12.40 -27.97
N PRO A 206 40.82 11.87 -28.90
CA PRO A 206 40.69 12.46 -30.23
C PRO A 206 40.24 13.93 -30.21
N VAL A 207 39.47 14.35 -29.19
CA VAL A 207 39.07 15.75 -29.03
C VAL A 207 40.26 16.62 -28.65
N PHE A 208 41.15 16.16 -27.77
CA PHE A 208 42.39 16.87 -27.44
C PHE A 208 43.35 16.94 -28.62
N VAL A 209 43.51 15.86 -29.38
CA VAL A 209 44.35 15.84 -30.59
C VAL A 209 43.81 16.84 -31.62
N GLY A 210 42.51 16.83 -31.89
CA GLY A 210 41.88 17.77 -32.81
C GLY A 210 41.94 19.23 -32.32
N ALA A 211 41.77 19.45 -31.01
CA ALA A 211 41.93 20.77 -30.40
C ALA A 211 43.38 21.26 -30.51
N TYR A 212 44.37 20.38 -30.34
CA TYR A 212 45.79 20.74 -30.48
C TYR A 212 46.13 21.07 -31.94
N ALA A 213 45.64 20.29 -32.89
CA ALA A 213 45.78 20.57 -34.32
C ALA A 213 45.17 21.93 -34.71
N LEU A 214 44.00 22.29 -34.15
CA LEU A 214 43.42 23.61 -34.34
C LEU A 214 44.27 24.73 -33.73
N VAL A 215 44.86 24.50 -32.55
CA VAL A 215 45.76 25.47 -31.91
C VAL A 215 46.97 25.72 -32.79
N LEU A 216 47.61 24.66 -33.30
CA LEU A 216 48.75 24.78 -34.22
C LEU A 216 48.38 25.57 -35.48
N ARG A 217 47.20 25.29 -36.05
CA ARG A 217 46.71 25.97 -37.27
C ARG A 217 46.30 27.42 -37.03
N ARG A 218 45.81 27.78 -35.84
CA ARG A 218 45.28 29.12 -35.54
C ARG A 218 46.30 30.10 -35.00
N GLN A 219 47.29 29.61 -34.25
CA GLN A 219 48.24 30.46 -33.54
C GLN A 219 49.64 30.45 -34.15
N GLU A 220 49.92 29.52 -35.08
CA GLU A 220 51.24 29.34 -35.72
C GLU A 220 52.41 29.47 -34.72
N PRO A 221 52.38 28.70 -33.61
CA PRO A 221 53.42 28.80 -32.58
C PRO A 221 54.77 28.36 -33.14
N GLY A 222 55.85 29.04 -32.75
CA GLY A 222 57.21 28.65 -33.14
C GLY A 222 57.53 27.20 -32.76
N LEU A 223 58.41 26.55 -33.54
CA LEU A 223 58.71 25.11 -33.49
C LEU A 223 58.97 24.57 -32.06
N ARG A 224 59.75 25.30 -31.24
CA ARG A 224 60.04 24.89 -29.85
C ARG A 224 58.80 24.84 -28.97
N ARG A 225 57.86 25.78 -29.14
CA ARG A 225 56.59 25.79 -28.40
C ARG A 225 55.69 24.65 -28.87
N ALA A 226 55.57 24.48 -30.19
CA ALA A 226 54.74 23.48 -30.83
C ALA A 226 55.18 22.02 -30.59
N ALA A 227 56.48 21.75 -30.59
CA ALA A 227 57.01 20.39 -30.55
C ALA A 227 57.52 19.96 -29.16
N LEU A 228 57.91 20.91 -28.28
CA LEU A 228 58.54 20.59 -27.01
C LEU A 228 57.78 21.14 -25.80
N TYR A 229 57.66 22.47 -25.65
CA TYR A 229 57.15 23.06 -24.41
C TYR A 229 55.67 22.76 -24.15
N TRP A 230 54.81 22.89 -25.17
CA TRP A 230 53.38 22.63 -25.02
C TRP A 230 53.05 21.15 -24.80
N PRO A 231 53.63 20.21 -25.57
CA PRO A 231 53.49 18.78 -25.28
C PRO A 231 54.03 18.40 -23.91
N ALA A 232 55.19 18.92 -23.49
CA ALA A 232 55.76 18.65 -22.17
C ALA A 232 54.85 19.15 -21.04
N ALA A 233 54.26 20.35 -21.18
CA ALA A 233 53.30 20.86 -20.20
C ALA A 233 52.05 19.98 -20.11
N TRP A 234 51.53 19.52 -21.25
CA TRP A 234 50.38 18.63 -21.30
C TRP A 234 50.67 17.24 -20.70
N LEU A 235 51.80 16.63 -21.07
CA LEU A 235 52.25 15.34 -20.52
C LEU A 235 52.55 15.42 -19.01
N GLY A 236 53.16 16.53 -18.55
CA GLY A 236 53.39 16.77 -17.12
C GLY A 236 52.08 16.86 -16.33
N GLY A 237 51.09 17.56 -16.90
CA GLY A 237 49.73 17.57 -16.36
C GLY A 237 49.09 16.19 -16.33
N LEU A 238 49.22 15.42 -17.41
CA LEU A 238 48.71 14.04 -17.50
C LEU A 238 49.30 13.14 -16.42
N GLY A 239 50.62 13.17 -16.25
CA GLY A 239 51.31 12.43 -15.19
C GLY A 239 50.81 12.82 -13.80
N LEU A 240 50.67 14.11 -13.52
CA LEU A 240 50.12 14.60 -12.25
C LEU A 240 48.69 14.12 -12.02
N GLY A 241 47.83 14.18 -13.04
CA GLY A 241 46.45 13.69 -12.95
C GLY A 241 46.37 12.17 -12.70
N LEU A 242 47.22 11.39 -13.35
CA LEU A 242 47.31 9.94 -13.12
C LEU A 242 47.74 9.62 -11.68
N VAL A 243 48.76 10.30 -11.16
CA VAL A 243 49.25 10.12 -9.78
C VAL A 243 48.21 10.53 -8.75
N LEU A 244 47.52 11.66 -8.97
CA LEU A 244 46.47 12.13 -8.06
C LEU A 244 45.26 11.17 -8.03
N GLY A 245 44.89 10.61 -9.17
CA GLY A 245 43.78 9.66 -9.26
C GLY A 245 44.13 8.25 -8.78
N TYR A 246 45.39 7.84 -8.91
CA TYR A 246 45.91 6.57 -8.41
C TYR A 246 47.36 6.72 -7.94
N PRO A 247 47.60 6.92 -6.63
CA PRO A 247 48.95 7.05 -6.09
C PRO A 247 49.86 5.83 -6.34
N GLY A 248 49.29 4.68 -6.68
CA GLY A 248 50.03 3.47 -7.05
C GLY A 248 50.94 3.63 -8.27
N PHE A 249 50.75 4.66 -9.11
CA PHE A 249 51.72 5.02 -10.15
C PHE A 249 53.11 5.39 -9.60
N LEU A 250 53.21 5.76 -8.32
CA LEU A 250 54.48 6.01 -7.63
C LEU A 250 54.92 4.84 -6.75
N VAL A 251 53.95 4.17 -6.13
CA VAL A 251 54.21 3.19 -5.05
C VAL A 251 54.27 1.75 -5.55
N ARG A 252 53.65 1.44 -6.70
CA ARG A 252 53.48 0.06 -7.23
C ARG A 252 53.72 -0.03 -8.75
N LEU A 253 54.78 0.59 -9.26
CA LEU A 253 55.11 0.61 -10.69
C LEU A 253 55.06 -0.76 -11.41
N PRO A 254 55.58 -1.86 -10.83
CA PRO A 254 55.59 -3.17 -11.50
C PRO A 254 54.19 -3.71 -11.81
N GLU A 255 53.21 -3.45 -10.93
CA GLU A 255 51.83 -3.93 -11.07
C GLU A 255 51.01 -3.10 -12.07
N VAL A 256 51.45 -1.87 -12.39
CA VAL A 256 50.72 -0.94 -13.26
C VAL A 256 50.59 -1.50 -14.68
N GLY A 257 51.62 -2.18 -15.21
CA GLY A 257 51.61 -2.75 -16.56
C GLY A 257 50.54 -3.84 -16.73
N ASP A 258 50.49 -4.78 -15.79
CA ASP A 258 49.54 -5.89 -15.81
C ASP A 258 48.09 -5.40 -15.68
N VAL A 259 47.87 -4.44 -14.78
CA VAL A 259 46.55 -3.85 -14.50
C VAL A 259 46.03 -3.01 -15.68
N LEU A 260 46.92 -2.28 -16.38
CA LEU A 260 46.56 -1.56 -17.61
C LEU A 260 46.16 -2.53 -18.72
N SER A 261 46.93 -3.61 -18.92
CA SER A 261 46.63 -4.61 -19.96
C SER A 261 45.26 -5.28 -19.76
N ALA A 262 44.90 -5.61 -18.51
CA ALA A 262 43.61 -6.21 -18.17
C ALA A 262 42.42 -5.28 -18.47
N SER A 263 42.63 -3.96 -18.32
CA SER A 263 41.60 -2.93 -18.52
C SER A 263 41.20 -2.71 -19.98
N PHE A 264 42.05 -3.11 -20.94
CA PHE A 264 41.84 -2.91 -22.38
C PHE A 264 41.53 -4.20 -23.16
N SER A 265 41.10 -5.26 -22.47
CA SER A 265 40.71 -6.51 -23.13
C SER A 265 39.44 -6.37 -23.97
N ALA A 266 39.55 -6.65 -25.27
CA ALA A 266 38.40 -6.68 -26.18
C ALA A 266 37.35 -7.71 -25.69
N PRO A 267 36.04 -7.43 -25.83
CA PRO A 267 35.01 -8.39 -25.49
C PRO A 267 35.11 -9.61 -26.43
N SER A 268 35.07 -10.81 -25.87
CA SER A 268 34.79 -12.03 -26.64
C SER A 268 33.27 -12.13 -26.84
N ALA A 269 32.82 -12.27 -28.09
CA ALA A 269 31.40 -12.50 -28.37
C ALA A 269 30.97 -13.83 -27.72
N PRO A 270 29.91 -13.86 -26.88
CA PRO A 270 29.40 -15.11 -26.34
C PRO A 270 28.93 -16.00 -27.51
N GLY A 271 29.66 -17.07 -27.82
CA GLY A 271 29.34 -18.00 -28.90
C GLY A 271 29.80 -17.60 -30.31
N GLY A 272 30.55 -16.51 -30.48
CA GLY A 272 31.17 -16.14 -31.77
C GLY A 272 30.32 -15.32 -32.75
N ASP A 273 29.04 -15.08 -32.46
CA ASP A 273 28.15 -14.29 -33.33
C ASP A 273 28.16 -12.79 -32.95
N TRP A 274 29.00 -12.04 -33.65
CA TRP A 274 29.10 -10.59 -33.50
C TRP A 274 27.85 -9.82 -33.94
N TRP A 275 27.09 -10.33 -34.92
CA TRP A 275 25.90 -9.63 -35.42
C TRP A 275 24.76 -9.71 -34.41
N ALA A 276 24.54 -10.88 -33.81
CA ALA A 276 23.57 -11.03 -32.72
C ALA A 276 23.95 -10.16 -31.50
N TYR A 277 25.24 -10.12 -31.14
CA TYR A 277 25.72 -9.25 -30.08
C TYR A 277 25.43 -7.76 -30.35
N LEU A 278 25.77 -7.28 -31.55
CA LEU A 278 25.53 -5.88 -31.96
C LEU A 278 24.03 -5.56 -32.01
N ALA A 279 23.20 -6.44 -32.57
CA ALA A 279 21.76 -6.27 -32.63
C ALA A 279 21.14 -6.17 -31.23
N GLY A 280 21.57 -7.03 -30.29
CA GLY A 280 21.14 -6.98 -28.90
C GLY A 280 21.55 -5.68 -28.19
N ARG A 281 22.81 -5.24 -28.37
CA ARG A 281 23.32 -3.97 -27.82
C ARG A 281 22.58 -2.76 -28.39
N TRP A 282 22.29 -2.78 -29.69
CA TRP A 282 21.56 -1.72 -30.38
C TRP A 282 20.10 -1.63 -29.91
N SER A 283 19.40 -2.76 -29.83
CA SER A 283 18.04 -2.84 -29.29
C SER A 283 17.98 -2.29 -27.85
N ALA A 284 18.92 -2.69 -26.99
CA ALA A 284 19.03 -2.15 -25.63
C ALA A 284 19.29 -0.64 -25.61
N ALA A 285 20.13 -0.13 -26.52
CA ALA A 285 20.42 1.30 -26.64
C ALA A 285 19.20 2.11 -27.05
N GLN A 286 18.43 1.62 -28.02
CA GLN A 286 17.17 2.23 -28.46
C GLN A 286 16.13 2.25 -27.32
N GLY A 287 16.03 1.16 -26.55
CA GLY A 287 15.13 1.07 -25.40
C GLY A 287 15.43 2.13 -24.33
N VAL A 288 16.69 2.32 -23.98
CA VAL A 288 17.10 3.36 -23.00
C VAL A 288 16.89 4.76 -23.58
N LEU A 289 17.19 5.00 -24.87
CA LEU A 289 16.97 6.30 -25.51
C LEU A 289 15.50 6.72 -25.49
N GLY A 290 14.58 5.84 -25.90
CA GLY A 290 13.14 6.14 -25.91
C GLY A 290 12.56 6.37 -24.52
N ARG A 291 13.01 5.61 -23.52
CA ARG A 291 12.42 5.63 -22.16
C ARG A 291 13.11 6.63 -21.21
N ALA A 292 14.41 6.87 -21.32
CA ALA A 292 15.20 7.63 -20.35
C ALA A 292 15.80 8.95 -20.88
N VAL A 293 15.93 9.14 -22.19
CA VAL A 293 16.57 10.33 -22.77
C VAL A 293 15.59 11.16 -23.59
N GLY A 294 14.69 10.50 -24.32
CA GLY A 294 13.84 11.11 -25.33
C GLY A 294 14.57 11.23 -26.67
N LEU A 295 13.93 10.79 -27.76
CA LEU A 295 14.49 10.89 -29.12
C LEU A 295 14.69 12.36 -29.53
N GLU A 296 13.94 13.27 -28.92
CA GLU A 296 14.02 14.71 -29.11
C GLU A 296 15.41 15.29 -28.84
N LEU A 297 16.13 14.85 -27.80
CA LEU A 297 17.46 15.37 -27.49
C LEU A 297 18.48 14.97 -28.56
N LEU A 298 18.36 13.76 -29.10
CA LEU A 298 19.23 13.26 -30.17
C LEU A 298 18.94 13.98 -31.50
N LEU A 299 17.67 14.19 -31.84
CA LEU A 299 17.28 14.99 -33.01
C LEU A 299 17.78 16.43 -32.91
N LEU A 300 17.59 17.08 -31.75
CA LEU A 300 18.09 18.43 -31.52
C LEU A 300 19.63 18.50 -31.57
N TRP A 301 20.33 17.47 -31.11
CA TRP A 301 21.78 17.37 -31.24
C TRP A 301 22.21 17.26 -32.71
N LEU A 302 21.53 16.45 -33.53
CA LEU A 302 21.78 16.35 -34.97
C LEU A 302 21.53 17.69 -35.68
N VAL A 303 20.44 18.39 -35.32
CA VAL A 303 20.14 19.73 -35.82
C VAL A 303 21.24 20.72 -35.42
N ALA A 304 21.75 20.64 -34.18
CA ALA A 304 22.86 21.48 -33.72
C ALA A 304 24.12 21.23 -34.55
N ALA A 305 24.47 19.97 -34.81
CA ALA A 305 25.60 19.61 -35.67
C ALA A 305 25.43 20.16 -37.10
N GLY A 306 24.27 19.96 -37.71
CA GLY A 306 23.95 20.49 -39.04
C GLY A 306 24.03 22.02 -39.10
N LEU A 307 23.49 22.72 -38.10
CA LEU A 307 23.59 24.19 -38.01
C LEU A 307 25.04 24.67 -37.84
N MET A 308 25.87 23.95 -37.08
CA MET A 308 27.29 24.30 -36.93
C MET A 308 28.08 24.08 -38.21
N ILE A 309 27.81 23.00 -38.96
CA ILE A 309 28.40 22.75 -40.28
C ILE A 309 27.98 23.85 -41.25
N TRP A 310 26.69 24.16 -41.33
CA TRP A 310 26.15 25.20 -42.21
C TRP A 310 26.74 26.59 -41.89
N ARG A 311 26.93 26.91 -40.60
CA ARG A 311 27.54 28.16 -40.15
C ARG A 311 29.08 28.12 -40.07
N ARG A 312 29.72 27.05 -40.56
CA ARG A 312 31.18 26.85 -40.57
C ARG A 312 31.86 27.03 -39.20
N GLN A 313 31.20 26.61 -38.13
CA GLN A 313 31.70 26.71 -36.75
C GLN A 313 32.58 25.52 -36.35
N TRP A 314 33.65 25.28 -37.11
CA TRP A 314 34.55 24.12 -36.95
C TRP A 314 35.11 23.88 -35.54
N PRO A 315 35.52 24.90 -34.76
CA PRO A 315 35.97 24.66 -33.38
C PRO A 315 34.88 24.11 -32.48
N ARG A 316 33.61 24.42 -32.78
CA ARG A 316 32.48 23.94 -32.00
C ARG A 316 32.12 22.49 -32.34
N LEU A 317 32.34 22.09 -33.59
CA LEU A 317 32.14 20.71 -34.06
C LEU A 317 33.08 19.71 -33.40
N LEU A 318 34.29 20.11 -33.00
CA LEU A 318 35.22 19.21 -32.30
C LEU A 318 34.65 18.64 -31.01
N LEU A 319 33.85 19.42 -30.27
CA LEU A 319 33.22 18.93 -29.05
C LEU A 319 32.01 18.02 -29.34
N MET A 320 31.51 18.00 -30.59
CA MET A 320 30.43 17.11 -31.03
C MET A 320 30.93 15.72 -31.44
N ILE A 321 32.25 15.50 -31.52
CA ILE A 321 32.78 14.20 -31.93
C ILE A 321 32.62 13.15 -30.83
N PHE A 322 32.65 13.56 -29.55
CA PHE A 322 32.66 12.63 -28.43
C PHE A 322 31.39 11.76 -28.31
N PRO A 323 30.15 12.30 -28.36
CA PRO A 323 28.95 11.47 -28.23
C PRO A 323 28.83 10.31 -29.22
N PRO A 324 28.96 10.50 -30.55
CA PRO A 324 28.88 9.40 -31.50
C PRO A 324 30.05 8.41 -31.36
N LEU A 325 31.25 8.90 -31.02
CA LEU A 325 32.42 8.05 -30.78
C LEU A 325 32.20 7.12 -29.58
N TYR A 326 31.71 7.66 -28.46
CA TYR A 326 31.45 6.87 -27.26
C TYR A 326 30.27 5.91 -27.46
N LEU A 327 29.23 6.31 -28.19
CA LEU A 327 28.11 5.44 -28.54
C LEU A 327 28.59 4.24 -29.39
N LEU A 328 29.39 4.49 -30.43
CA LEU A 328 29.95 3.45 -31.29
C LEU A 328 30.84 2.48 -30.49
N ALA A 329 31.71 3.02 -29.64
CA ALA A 329 32.55 2.23 -28.74
C ALA A 329 31.70 1.42 -27.76
N GLY A 330 30.61 2.00 -27.25
CA GLY A 330 29.59 1.32 -26.45
C GLY A 330 29.03 0.10 -27.16
N LEU A 331 28.60 0.23 -28.41
CA LEU A 331 28.02 -0.89 -29.15
C LEU A 331 29.03 -2.02 -29.43
N THR A 332 30.30 -1.68 -29.62
CA THR A 332 31.33 -2.59 -30.17
C THR A 332 32.32 -3.13 -29.14
N VAL A 333 33.03 -2.25 -28.43
CA VAL A 333 34.25 -2.60 -27.65
C VAL A 333 34.06 -2.47 -26.13
N LEU A 334 33.21 -1.55 -25.66
CA LEU A 334 33.07 -1.29 -24.22
C LEU A 334 32.20 -2.36 -23.54
N LYS A 335 32.73 -2.94 -22.46
CA LYS A 335 31.99 -3.83 -21.55
C LYS A 335 31.06 -3.03 -20.62
N GLY A 336 30.04 -3.69 -20.08
CA GLY A 336 29.11 -3.12 -19.09
C GLY A 336 27.73 -2.73 -19.63
N PRO A 337 26.82 -2.29 -18.76
CA PRO A 337 25.42 -2.00 -19.12
C PRO A 337 25.30 -0.79 -20.06
N VAL A 338 24.42 -0.90 -21.06
CA VAL A 338 24.16 0.18 -22.03
C VAL A 338 23.63 1.44 -21.35
N GLU A 339 22.86 1.29 -20.27
CA GLU A 339 22.33 2.42 -19.48
C GLU A 339 23.44 3.32 -18.92
N GLY A 340 24.43 2.73 -18.26
CA GLY A 340 25.58 3.46 -17.74
C GLY A 340 26.42 4.12 -18.84
N GLN A 341 26.63 3.41 -19.96
CA GLN A 341 27.37 3.96 -21.10
C GLN A 341 26.68 5.19 -21.71
N GLN A 342 25.34 5.24 -21.72
CA GLN A 342 24.60 6.41 -22.19
C GLN A 342 24.69 7.61 -21.26
N ALA A 343 24.82 7.38 -19.94
CA ALA A 343 24.99 8.45 -18.96
C ALA A 343 26.31 9.22 -19.11
N VAL A 344 27.33 8.63 -19.75
CA VAL A 344 28.63 9.26 -19.98
C VAL A 344 28.57 10.33 -21.08
N TRP A 345 27.92 10.02 -22.21
CA TRP A 345 27.89 10.94 -23.36
C TRP A 345 26.70 11.89 -23.36
N LEU A 346 25.60 11.55 -22.67
CA LEU A 346 24.39 12.36 -22.63
C LEU A 346 24.64 13.81 -22.14
N PRO A 347 25.42 14.06 -21.07
CA PRO A 347 25.72 15.42 -20.63
C PRO A 347 26.36 16.29 -21.72
N VAL A 348 27.23 15.68 -22.52
CA VAL A 348 27.90 16.34 -23.64
C VAL A 348 26.93 16.63 -24.78
N ALA A 349 26.07 15.68 -25.12
CA ALA A 349 25.06 15.87 -26.16
C ALA A 349 24.03 16.96 -25.77
N ALA A 350 23.58 16.97 -24.52
CA ALA A 350 22.59 17.93 -24.02
C ALA A 350 23.07 19.39 -24.11
N LEU A 351 24.38 19.64 -23.91
CA LEU A 351 24.98 20.96 -24.06
C LEU A 351 24.68 21.58 -25.43
N ALA A 352 24.78 20.78 -26.50
CA ALA A 352 24.54 21.25 -27.87
C ALA A 352 23.09 21.15 -28.32
N ALA A 353 22.35 20.13 -27.88
CA ALA A 353 20.94 19.95 -28.21
C ALA A 353 20.08 21.17 -27.84
N CYS A 354 20.48 21.91 -26.80
CA CYS A 354 19.76 23.10 -26.33
C CYS A 354 19.95 24.34 -27.23
N TRP A 355 21.03 24.40 -28.02
CA TRP A 355 21.40 25.59 -28.76
C TRP A 355 20.46 25.94 -29.95
N PRO A 356 19.99 24.99 -30.78
CA PRO A 356 19.05 25.26 -31.87
C PRO A 356 17.78 25.97 -31.42
N LEU A 357 17.22 25.58 -30.27
CA LEU A 357 16.00 26.19 -29.70
C LEU A 357 16.21 27.68 -29.41
N VAL A 358 17.35 28.01 -28.80
CA VAL A 358 17.70 29.41 -28.52
C VAL A 358 17.93 30.19 -29.81
N VAL A 359 18.57 29.59 -30.82
CA VAL A 359 18.78 30.23 -32.13
C VAL A 359 17.44 30.51 -32.83
N ALA A 360 16.48 29.58 -32.76
CA ALA A 360 15.15 29.74 -33.35
C ALA A 360 14.35 30.85 -32.66
N CYS A 361 14.27 30.83 -31.32
CA CYS A 361 13.50 31.83 -30.57
C CYS A 361 14.08 33.25 -30.67
N ARG A 362 15.40 33.39 -30.90
CA ARG A 362 16.03 34.71 -31.16
C ARG A 362 15.52 35.40 -32.42
N ARG A 363 14.83 34.68 -33.33
CA ARG A 363 14.22 35.27 -34.53
C ARG A 363 12.83 35.88 -34.28
N LEU A 364 12.24 35.69 -33.10
CA LEU A 364 10.94 36.25 -32.78
C LEU A 364 11.02 37.78 -32.63
N PRO A 365 10.02 38.53 -33.12
CA PRO A 365 10.01 39.99 -33.03
C PRO A 365 9.89 40.46 -31.58
N GLY A 366 10.50 41.58 -31.22
CA GLY A 366 10.40 42.18 -29.88
C GLY A 366 11.38 41.62 -28.83
N ARG A 367 11.56 42.34 -27.71
CA ARG A 367 12.57 42.01 -26.68
C ARG A 367 12.16 40.86 -25.73
N TRP A 368 10.86 40.60 -25.58
CA TRP A 368 10.35 39.64 -24.60
C TRP A 368 10.03 38.26 -25.20
N TRP A 369 9.58 38.23 -26.46
CA TRP A 369 9.19 36.99 -27.15
C TRP A 369 10.31 35.95 -27.26
N PRO A 370 11.60 36.29 -27.51
CA PRO A 370 12.67 35.31 -27.46
C PRO A 370 12.86 34.66 -26.09
N VAL A 371 12.71 35.43 -25.01
CA VAL A 371 12.82 34.93 -23.63
C VAL A 371 11.63 34.02 -23.31
N ALA A 372 10.42 34.49 -23.58
CA ALA A 372 9.20 33.71 -23.38
C ALA A 372 9.20 32.42 -24.20
N GLY A 373 9.65 32.48 -25.46
CA GLY A 373 9.76 31.32 -26.35
C GLY A 373 10.76 30.28 -25.84
N VAL A 374 11.97 30.71 -25.43
CA VAL A 374 12.96 29.77 -24.85
C VAL A 374 12.46 29.20 -23.52
N SER A 375 11.84 30.01 -22.67
CA SER A 375 11.25 29.54 -21.41
C SER A 375 10.15 28.51 -21.66
N LEU A 376 9.23 28.78 -22.59
CA LEU A 376 8.12 27.87 -22.92
C LEU A 376 8.64 26.55 -23.50
N LEU A 377 9.51 26.60 -24.52
CA LEU A 377 10.09 25.40 -25.12
C LEU A 377 10.97 24.63 -24.12
N GLY A 378 11.66 25.32 -23.23
CA GLY A 378 12.45 24.70 -22.17
C GLY A 378 11.60 24.01 -21.12
N CYS A 379 10.49 24.64 -20.69
CA CYS A 379 9.52 24.00 -19.82
C CYS A 379 8.90 22.77 -20.49
N LEU A 380 8.51 22.86 -21.77
CA LEU A 380 7.99 21.72 -22.54
C LEU A 380 9.01 20.58 -22.65
N LEU A 381 10.28 20.89 -22.95
CA LEU A 381 11.36 19.91 -23.05
C LEU A 381 11.66 19.24 -21.70
N CYS A 382 11.52 19.97 -20.58
CA CYS A 382 11.80 19.45 -19.24
C CYS A 382 10.60 18.78 -18.57
N LEU A 383 9.36 19.00 -19.03
CA LEU A 383 8.16 18.50 -18.37
C LEU A 383 8.14 16.97 -18.29
N THR A 384 8.31 16.30 -19.43
CA THR A 384 8.29 14.83 -19.49
C THR A 384 9.48 14.20 -18.75
N PRO A 385 10.74 14.65 -18.93
CA PRO A 385 11.88 14.15 -18.16
C PRO A 385 11.74 14.37 -16.65
N LEU A 386 11.32 15.56 -16.21
CA LEU A 386 11.09 15.86 -14.79
C LEU A 386 10.07 14.90 -14.19
N TRP A 387 8.96 14.68 -14.89
CA TRP A 387 7.94 13.78 -14.44
C TRP A 387 8.45 12.33 -14.33
N ARG A 388 9.24 11.87 -15.32
CA ARG A 388 9.94 10.57 -15.28
C ARG A 388 10.94 10.47 -14.13
N SER A 389 11.72 11.52 -13.87
CA SER A 389 12.67 11.56 -12.75
C SER A 389 11.99 11.50 -11.40
N LEU A 390 10.86 12.20 -11.21
CA LEU A 390 10.06 12.09 -9.99
C LEU A 390 9.53 10.68 -9.79
N GLY A 391 9.12 10.03 -10.89
CA GLY A 391 8.71 8.63 -10.86
C GLY A 391 9.86 7.70 -10.42
N VAL A 392 11.04 7.85 -11.02
CA VAL A 392 12.26 7.11 -10.63
C VAL A 392 12.59 7.32 -9.15
N GLY A 393 12.57 8.57 -8.66
CA GLY A 393 12.83 8.89 -7.25
C GLY A 393 11.82 8.23 -6.30
N TYR A 394 10.56 8.07 -6.74
CA TYR A 394 9.55 7.34 -5.97
C TYR A 394 9.83 5.83 -5.90
N ILE A 395 10.44 5.22 -6.92
CA ILE A 395 10.86 3.81 -6.85
C ILE A 395 11.98 3.65 -5.81
N PHE A 396 12.98 4.51 -5.82
CA PHE A 396 14.10 4.48 -4.85
C PHE A 396 13.67 4.78 -3.42
N TRP A 397 12.60 5.55 -3.22
CA TRP A 397 12.07 5.81 -1.88
C TRP A 397 11.35 4.61 -1.25
N GLN A 398 10.92 3.65 -2.06
CA GLN A 398 10.16 2.49 -1.58
C GLN A 398 11.06 1.43 -0.95
N GLN A 399 10.48 0.62 -0.07
CA GLN A 399 11.15 -0.56 0.47
C GLN A 399 11.53 -1.50 -0.67
N ASP A 400 12.75 -2.03 -0.60
CA ASP A 400 13.28 -2.93 -1.62
C ASP A 400 12.56 -4.29 -1.64
N THR A 401 12.62 -4.98 -2.78
CA THR A 401 11.97 -6.29 -2.95
C THR A 401 12.48 -7.35 -1.98
N PHE A 402 13.75 -7.33 -1.56
CA PHE A 402 14.28 -8.31 -0.61
C PHE A 402 13.79 -8.06 0.80
N GLY A 403 13.79 -6.80 1.25
CA GLY A 403 13.22 -6.40 2.52
C GLY A 403 11.75 -6.80 2.61
N ALA A 404 10.98 -6.52 1.55
CA ALA A 404 9.58 -6.92 1.46
C ALA A 404 9.40 -8.45 1.45
N ALA A 405 10.20 -9.19 0.67
CA ALA A 405 10.13 -10.64 0.59
C ALA A 405 10.53 -11.32 1.90
N ARG A 406 11.63 -10.89 2.53
CA ARG A 406 12.09 -11.39 3.84
C ARG A 406 11.01 -11.21 4.91
N PHE A 407 10.44 -10.00 4.98
CA PHE A 407 9.37 -9.71 5.92
C PHE A 407 8.15 -10.61 5.67
N TRP A 408 7.75 -10.77 4.42
CA TRP A 408 6.63 -11.63 4.07
C TRP A 408 6.91 -13.11 4.39
N LEU A 409 8.10 -13.63 4.07
CA LEU A 409 8.47 -15.02 4.36
C LEU A 409 8.40 -15.29 5.87
N GLN A 410 9.00 -14.42 6.69
CA GLN A 410 8.97 -14.51 8.15
C GLN A 410 7.56 -14.43 8.73
N ALA A 411 6.69 -13.62 8.13
CA ALA A 411 5.32 -13.44 8.61
C ALA A 411 4.38 -14.59 8.21
N ASN A 412 4.59 -15.23 7.05
CA ASN A 412 3.59 -16.11 6.44
C ASN A 412 3.95 -17.60 6.44
N LEU A 413 5.24 -17.95 6.39
CA LEU A 413 5.64 -19.36 6.34
C LEU A 413 5.59 -20.01 7.73
N PRO A 414 5.21 -21.30 7.83
CA PRO A 414 5.11 -21.99 9.11
C PRO A 414 6.45 -22.12 9.84
N PRO A 415 6.45 -22.17 11.18
CA PRO A 415 7.65 -22.47 11.95
C PRO A 415 8.24 -23.81 11.49
N GLY A 416 9.48 -23.80 10.99
CA GLY A 416 10.15 -25.00 10.44
C GLY A 416 9.98 -25.22 8.94
N ALA A 417 9.39 -24.27 8.21
CA ALA A 417 9.34 -24.30 6.74
C ALA A 417 10.74 -24.49 6.12
N GLN A 418 10.88 -25.50 5.25
CA GLN A 418 12.11 -25.69 4.48
C GLN A 418 12.10 -24.74 3.28
N VAL A 419 12.96 -23.72 3.30
CA VAL A 419 13.06 -22.72 2.24
C VAL A 419 14.31 -22.99 1.42
N LEU A 420 14.17 -23.17 0.11
CA LEU A 420 15.28 -23.26 -0.83
C LEU A 420 15.41 -21.96 -1.62
N ALA A 421 16.58 -21.36 -1.58
CA ALA A 421 16.91 -20.18 -2.34
C ALA A 421 17.54 -20.60 -3.68
N GLY A 422 17.02 -20.11 -4.81
CA GLY A 422 17.49 -20.41 -6.17
C GLY A 422 18.99 -20.13 -6.49
N PRO A 423 19.41 -20.10 -7.74
CA PRO A 423 20.80 -19.82 -8.07
C PRO A 423 21.17 -18.34 -7.92
N ARG A 424 22.08 -18.01 -6.97
CA ARG A 424 22.72 -16.68 -6.70
C ARG A 424 21.94 -15.62 -5.88
N GLY A 425 20.95 -15.99 -5.09
CA GLY A 425 20.24 -15.05 -4.22
C GLY A 425 20.59 -15.24 -2.75
N PRO A 426 20.22 -14.27 -1.92
CA PRO A 426 20.71 -14.20 -0.55
C PRO A 426 20.10 -15.31 0.32
N LEU A 427 20.95 -16.13 0.95
CA LEU A 427 20.53 -17.19 1.88
C LEU A 427 19.96 -16.64 3.20
N ASN A 428 20.18 -15.36 3.51
CA ASN A 428 19.67 -14.71 4.73
C ASN A 428 18.22 -14.20 4.59
N LEU A 429 17.48 -14.56 3.53
CA LEU A 429 16.07 -14.20 3.36
C LEU A 429 15.14 -14.91 4.36
N PHE A 430 15.50 -16.11 4.82
CA PHE A 430 14.73 -16.85 5.81
C PHE A 430 15.67 -17.68 6.69
N PRO A 431 15.46 -17.75 8.01
CA PRO A 431 16.26 -18.60 8.88
C PRO A 431 16.19 -20.07 8.44
N GLY A 432 17.35 -20.69 8.22
CA GLY A 432 17.42 -22.09 7.76
C GLY A 432 17.23 -22.28 6.26
N ALA A 433 17.22 -21.20 5.45
CA ALA A 433 17.18 -21.32 4.00
C ALA A 433 18.45 -22.01 3.45
N GLN A 434 18.26 -22.95 2.54
CA GLN A 434 19.35 -23.71 1.92
C GLN A 434 19.51 -23.34 0.43
N PRO A 435 20.73 -23.39 -0.12
CA PRO A 435 20.93 -23.18 -1.55
C PRO A 435 20.30 -24.33 -2.34
N LEU A 436 19.52 -23.97 -3.35
CA LEU A 436 18.95 -24.92 -4.31
C LEU A 436 20.07 -25.53 -5.16
N PRO A 437 20.06 -26.84 -5.43
CA PRO A 437 21.09 -27.48 -6.26
C PRO A 437 21.08 -26.91 -7.69
N ALA A 438 22.28 -26.72 -8.26
CA ALA A 438 22.49 -25.98 -9.51
C ALA A 438 21.81 -26.55 -10.77
N LYS A 439 21.26 -27.78 -10.72
CA LYS A 439 20.54 -28.41 -11.84
C LYS A 439 19.21 -29.01 -11.37
N PRO A 440 18.04 -28.47 -11.78
CA PRO A 440 16.74 -28.96 -11.32
C PRO A 440 16.45 -30.40 -11.76
N ALA A 441 17.02 -30.87 -12.87
CA ALA A 441 16.91 -32.25 -13.35
C ALA A 441 17.48 -33.32 -12.38
N LYS A 442 18.23 -32.92 -11.34
CA LYS A 442 18.74 -33.83 -10.30
C LYS A 442 17.78 -34.02 -9.13
N LEU A 443 16.68 -33.28 -9.06
CA LEU A 443 15.67 -33.43 -8.00
C LEU A 443 14.68 -34.56 -8.35
N PRO A 444 14.27 -35.40 -7.40
CA PRO A 444 13.26 -36.44 -7.64
C PRO A 444 11.94 -35.88 -8.19
N PRO A 445 11.20 -36.60 -9.05
CA PRO A 445 9.88 -36.15 -9.55
C PRO A 445 8.83 -35.95 -8.45
N ASP A 446 8.97 -36.72 -7.35
CA ASP A 446 8.09 -36.66 -6.18
C ASP A 446 8.58 -35.69 -5.09
N TRP A 447 9.64 -34.94 -5.38
CA TRP A 447 10.21 -33.99 -4.44
C TRP A 447 9.20 -32.89 -4.11
N GLY A 448 9.00 -32.62 -2.81
CA GLY A 448 8.00 -31.67 -2.32
C GLY A 448 6.57 -32.22 -2.19
N ARG A 449 6.33 -33.51 -2.50
CA ARG A 449 5.02 -34.16 -2.30
C ARG A 449 4.79 -34.69 -0.88
N GLN A 450 5.85 -34.96 -0.13
CA GLN A 450 5.82 -35.60 1.20
C GLN A 450 6.04 -34.62 2.36
N GLU A 451 6.71 -33.48 2.13
CA GLU A 451 6.91 -32.39 3.10
C GLU A 451 6.72 -31.02 2.41
N PRO A 452 6.15 -30.01 3.08
CA PRO A 452 5.97 -28.68 2.50
C PRO A 452 7.33 -27.98 2.34
N ALA A 453 7.86 -28.01 1.11
CA ALA A 453 9.06 -27.29 0.73
C ALA A 453 8.68 -26.01 -0.04
N TYR A 454 9.39 -24.93 0.25
CA TYR A 454 9.17 -23.63 -0.37
C TYR A 454 10.39 -23.25 -1.21
N LEU A 455 10.13 -22.76 -2.41
CA LEU A 455 11.16 -22.36 -3.35
C LEU A 455 11.12 -20.85 -3.52
N VAL A 456 12.23 -20.17 -3.28
CA VAL A 456 12.39 -18.73 -3.52
C VAL A 456 13.29 -18.54 -4.72
N LEU A 457 12.72 -18.05 -5.81
CA LEU A 457 13.44 -17.68 -7.02
C LEU A 457 13.64 -16.16 -7.07
N TYR A 458 14.73 -15.76 -7.72
CA TYR A 458 15.12 -14.35 -7.83
C TYR A 458 15.68 -14.05 -9.20
N SER A 459 15.34 -12.88 -9.73
CA SER A 459 15.90 -12.40 -10.99
C SER A 459 17.19 -11.63 -10.72
N LEU A 460 18.37 -12.15 -11.04
CA LEU A 460 19.57 -11.29 -11.13
C LEU A 460 19.61 -10.46 -12.43
N GLY A 461 18.59 -10.62 -13.27
CA GLY A 461 18.50 -10.03 -14.59
C GLY A 461 17.72 -8.71 -14.62
N PRO A 462 18.14 -7.78 -15.49
CA PRO A 462 17.36 -6.63 -15.93
C PRO A 462 15.91 -6.86 -16.33
N ASP A 463 15.58 -8.08 -16.75
CA ASP A 463 14.31 -8.33 -17.44
C ASP A 463 13.19 -8.70 -16.45
N GLY A 464 13.50 -8.76 -15.15
CA GLY A 464 12.50 -8.87 -14.08
C GLY A 464 11.78 -10.21 -13.99
N ASP A 465 12.14 -11.17 -14.85
CA ASP A 465 11.65 -12.54 -14.80
C ASP A 465 12.73 -13.43 -14.14
N PRO A 466 12.47 -13.98 -12.93
CA PRO A 466 13.36 -14.94 -12.27
C PRO A 466 13.65 -16.19 -13.11
N SER A 467 12.75 -16.53 -14.06
CA SER A 467 12.83 -17.71 -14.91
C SER A 467 13.48 -17.46 -16.29
N ALA A 468 13.61 -16.20 -16.73
CA ALA A 468 14.07 -15.88 -18.08
C ALA A 468 15.58 -16.11 -18.33
N ALA A 469 16.39 -16.20 -17.27
CA ALA A 469 17.83 -16.38 -17.42
C ALA A 469 18.25 -17.84 -17.72
N ASP A 470 17.39 -18.82 -17.44
CA ASP A 470 17.65 -20.25 -17.69
C ASP A 470 16.31 -21.02 -17.85
N PRO A 471 15.99 -21.50 -19.07
CA PRO A 471 14.73 -22.20 -19.39
C PRO A 471 14.42 -23.39 -18.49
N ALA A 472 15.44 -24.05 -17.92
CA ALA A 472 15.23 -25.20 -17.03
C ALA A 472 14.50 -24.80 -15.74
N TRP A 473 14.71 -23.57 -15.25
CA TRP A 473 14.01 -23.06 -14.07
C TRP A 473 12.58 -22.65 -14.36
N ARG A 474 12.28 -22.22 -15.60
CA ARG A 474 10.90 -21.94 -16.03
C ARG A 474 10.04 -23.21 -16.02
N ASP A 475 10.53 -24.31 -16.61
CA ASP A 475 9.84 -25.60 -16.59
C ASP A 475 9.70 -26.16 -15.17
N PHE A 476 10.74 -26.00 -14.34
CA PHE A 476 10.71 -26.45 -12.95
C PHE A 476 9.69 -25.67 -12.11
N ALA A 477 9.68 -24.33 -12.21
CA ALA A 477 8.75 -23.47 -11.48
C ALA A 477 7.29 -23.73 -11.85
N GLN A 478 6.99 -24.11 -13.11
CA GLN A 478 5.65 -24.51 -13.55
C GLN A 478 5.09 -25.74 -12.80
N ARG A 479 5.92 -26.50 -12.10
CA ARG A 479 5.50 -27.65 -11.27
C ARG A 479 5.08 -27.25 -9.85
N PHE A 480 5.26 -25.98 -9.48
CA PHE A 480 4.95 -25.42 -8.17
C PHE A 480 3.87 -24.34 -8.28
N GLU A 481 3.18 -24.08 -7.17
CA GLU A 481 2.23 -22.96 -7.09
C GLU A 481 2.98 -21.67 -6.75
N LEU A 482 2.85 -20.63 -7.58
CA LEU A 482 3.35 -19.29 -7.24
C LEU A 482 2.51 -18.71 -6.12
N LEU A 483 3.08 -18.60 -4.91
CA LEU A 483 2.43 -17.97 -3.78
C LEU A 483 2.49 -16.45 -3.89
N LYS A 484 3.68 -15.88 -4.10
CA LYS A 484 3.84 -14.42 -4.05
C LYS A 484 4.97 -13.94 -4.96
N ARG A 485 4.73 -12.81 -5.63
CA ARG A 485 5.74 -12.07 -6.40
C ARG A 485 5.98 -10.69 -5.78
N PHE A 486 7.24 -10.33 -5.63
CA PHE A 486 7.71 -9.00 -5.24
C PHE A 486 8.42 -8.39 -6.43
N ASP A 487 7.87 -7.32 -6.99
CA ASP A 487 8.45 -6.64 -8.14
C ASP A 487 8.23 -5.12 -7.99
N LEU A 488 9.32 -4.35 -7.81
CA LEU A 488 9.21 -2.90 -7.71
C LEU A 488 8.85 -2.23 -9.03
N ARG A 489 9.05 -2.92 -10.16
CA ARG A 489 8.90 -2.39 -11.52
C ARG A 489 7.59 -2.80 -12.17
N ALA A 490 6.84 -3.72 -11.56
CA ALA A 490 5.46 -4.02 -11.97
C ALA A 490 4.67 -2.71 -12.07
N GLY A 491 4.04 -2.45 -13.22
CA GLY A 491 3.30 -1.20 -13.48
C GLY A 491 4.11 -0.05 -14.09
N TRP A 492 5.45 -0.14 -14.14
CA TRP A 492 6.34 0.84 -14.77
C TRP A 492 6.72 0.41 -16.19
N GLY A 493 5.81 0.62 -17.15
CA GLY A 493 6.01 0.30 -18.57
C GLY A 493 4.75 0.52 -19.39
N PRO A 494 4.79 0.44 -20.74
CA PRO A 494 3.57 0.33 -21.54
C PRO A 494 2.82 -0.91 -21.06
N GLY A 495 1.49 -0.86 -21.03
CA GLY A 495 0.60 -1.81 -20.34
C GLY A 495 0.93 -3.30 -20.52
N ILE A 496 0.27 -4.11 -19.68
CA ILE A 496 0.32 -5.58 -19.66
C ILE A 496 0.45 -6.13 -21.09
N GLY A 497 1.61 -6.69 -21.45
CA GLY A 497 1.87 -7.29 -22.76
C GLY A 497 2.92 -6.62 -23.67
N SER A 498 3.61 -5.55 -23.28
CA SER A 498 4.67 -4.95 -24.13
C SER A 498 6.08 -5.53 -23.86
N GLU A 499 6.68 -6.16 -24.87
CA GLU A 499 8.00 -6.82 -24.83
C GLU A 499 9.20 -5.82 -24.83
N GLY A 500 9.37 -5.00 -23.79
CA GLY A 500 10.58 -4.16 -23.70
C GLY A 500 11.09 -3.93 -22.27
N PRO A 501 12.43 -3.91 -22.06
CA PRO A 501 13.05 -3.91 -20.73
C PRO A 501 12.66 -2.67 -19.91
N SER A 502 12.18 -2.88 -18.68
CA SER A 502 11.74 -1.81 -17.78
C SER A 502 12.90 -0.86 -17.40
N PHE A 503 12.59 0.43 -17.28
CA PHE A 503 13.52 1.46 -16.80
C PHE A 503 13.01 2.01 -15.47
N PRO A 504 13.85 2.21 -14.45
CA PRO A 504 15.30 1.95 -14.42
C PRO A 504 15.63 0.45 -14.35
N ARG A 505 16.70 0.04 -15.05
CA ARG A 505 16.99 -1.38 -15.33
C ARG A 505 17.47 -2.16 -14.10
N TRP A 506 18.13 -1.45 -13.17
CA TRP A 506 18.87 -2.05 -12.06
C TRP A 506 18.27 -1.71 -10.68
N VAL A 507 16.98 -1.35 -10.63
CA VAL A 507 16.28 -1.12 -9.36
C VAL A 507 15.50 -2.37 -8.96
N SER A 508 15.94 -2.97 -7.86
CA SER A 508 15.38 -4.11 -7.12
C SER A 508 14.91 -5.30 -7.97
N PRO A 509 15.55 -6.48 -7.84
CA PRO A 509 15.18 -7.67 -8.60
C PRO A 509 13.80 -8.20 -8.20
N ALA A 510 13.13 -8.89 -9.12
CA ALA A 510 11.91 -9.61 -8.77
C ALA A 510 12.26 -10.81 -7.88
N VAL A 511 11.45 -11.03 -6.85
CA VAL A 511 11.52 -12.21 -5.97
C VAL A 511 10.19 -12.94 -6.08
N GLU A 512 10.24 -14.23 -6.35
CA GLU A 512 9.05 -15.08 -6.44
C GLU A 512 9.16 -16.22 -5.43
N VAL A 513 8.06 -16.49 -4.74
CA VAL A 513 7.96 -17.54 -3.72
C VAL A 513 6.96 -18.57 -4.19
N TYR A 514 7.38 -19.83 -4.19
CA TYR A 514 6.66 -20.99 -4.69
C TYR A 514 6.45 -22.04 -3.58
N ALA A 515 5.38 -22.83 -3.67
CA ALA A 515 5.09 -23.95 -2.77
C ALA A 515 4.96 -25.28 -3.51
N SER A 516 5.33 -26.37 -2.83
CA SER A 516 5.48 -27.70 -3.42
C SER A 516 4.18 -28.46 -3.75
N ARG A 517 2.99 -27.85 -3.62
CA ARG A 517 1.67 -28.28 -4.18
C ARG A 517 0.51 -27.33 -3.76
N PRO A 518 -0.64 -27.24 -4.49
CA PRO A 518 -0.96 -27.90 -5.76
C PRO A 518 -1.13 -26.93 -6.96
N PRO A 519 -0.81 -27.40 -8.17
CA PRO A 519 -1.15 -26.77 -9.43
C PRO A 519 -2.64 -27.05 -9.75
N SER A 520 -3.53 -26.27 -9.18
CA SER A 520 -4.90 -26.10 -9.67
C SER A 520 -5.32 -24.68 -9.34
N PRO A 521 -5.95 -23.94 -10.28
CA PRO A 521 -6.47 -22.61 -9.98
C PRO A 521 -7.39 -22.72 -8.76
N ILE A 522 -7.31 -21.76 -7.82
CA ILE A 522 -8.18 -21.70 -6.65
C ILE A 522 -9.62 -21.91 -7.12
N PRO A 523 -10.24 -23.10 -6.92
CA PRO A 523 -11.58 -23.35 -7.39
C PRO A 523 -12.61 -22.50 -6.64
N GLN A 524 -12.25 -21.96 -5.47
CA GLN A 524 -13.16 -21.21 -4.62
C GLN A 524 -12.47 -20.02 -3.96
N PRO A 525 -12.67 -18.77 -4.43
CA PRO A 525 -12.19 -17.60 -3.72
C PRO A 525 -12.96 -17.45 -2.39
N LEU A 526 -12.29 -16.93 -1.35
CA LEU A 526 -12.90 -16.75 -0.02
C LEU A 526 -12.87 -15.29 0.42
N ALA A 527 -14.00 -14.80 0.94
CA ALA A 527 -14.17 -13.43 1.44
C ALA A 527 -13.64 -13.28 2.89
N LEU A 528 -12.35 -13.59 3.11
CA LEU A 528 -11.78 -13.72 4.45
C LEU A 528 -11.21 -12.42 5.00
N TRP A 529 -11.63 -12.11 6.21
CA TRP A 529 -10.95 -11.16 7.07
C TRP A 529 -9.55 -11.67 7.46
N ARG A 530 -8.59 -10.77 7.59
CA ARG A 530 -7.25 -11.11 8.08
C ARG A 530 -6.95 -10.29 9.34
N PRO A 531 -6.46 -10.91 10.43
CA PRO A 531 -6.09 -10.19 11.63
C PRO A 531 -4.88 -9.30 11.34
N VAL A 532 -4.76 -8.22 12.10
CA VAL A 532 -3.71 -7.21 11.92
C VAL A 532 -2.34 -7.81 12.19
N VAL A 533 -1.36 -7.42 11.38
CA VAL A 533 0.01 -7.95 11.39
C VAL A 533 0.96 -6.98 12.07
N GLY A 534 1.78 -7.49 12.99
CA GLY A 534 2.98 -6.80 13.47
C GLY A 534 2.72 -5.49 14.24
N GLN A 535 3.77 -4.67 14.35
CA GLN A 535 3.75 -3.36 14.99
C GLN A 535 3.16 -2.28 14.06
N GLU A 536 2.64 -1.20 14.64
CA GLU A 536 2.15 -0.03 13.90
C GLU A 536 3.25 0.62 13.05
N ARG A 537 3.26 0.32 11.75
CA ARG A 537 4.12 1.03 10.79
C ARG A 537 3.38 2.23 10.22
N SER A 538 4.00 3.40 10.28
CA SER A 538 3.47 4.61 9.66
C SER A 538 3.36 4.49 8.13
N TYR A 539 4.16 3.62 7.51
CA TYR A 539 4.14 3.34 6.07
C TYR A 539 4.24 1.83 5.80
N ALA A 540 3.40 1.28 4.92
CA ALA A 540 3.54 -0.09 4.43
C ALA A 540 3.17 -0.25 2.95
N LEU A 541 3.91 -1.11 2.25
CA LEU A 541 3.62 -1.52 0.87
C LEU A 541 2.69 -2.73 0.89
N LEU A 542 1.60 -2.67 0.13
CA LEU A 542 0.55 -3.67 0.11
C LEU A 542 0.40 -4.26 -1.30
N PRO A 543 1.05 -5.38 -1.61
CA PRO A 543 0.98 -5.99 -2.93
C PRO A 543 -0.39 -6.64 -3.14
N ALA A 544 -1.26 -6.03 -3.94
CA ALA A 544 -2.67 -6.37 -4.16
C ALA A 544 -2.91 -7.72 -4.85
N ASP A 545 -1.88 -8.29 -5.49
CA ASP A 545 -1.80 -9.71 -5.84
C ASP A 545 -1.58 -10.59 -4.59
N LEU A 546 -2.17 -10.23 -3.44
CA LEU A 546 -2.10 -11.04 -2.24
C LEU A 546 -2.76 -12.38 -2.59
N PRO A 547 -2.03 -13.51 -2.62
CA PRO A 547 -2.71 -14.78 -2.49
C PRO A 547 -3.52 -14.75 -1.19
N ALA A 548 -4.47 -15.67 -1.03
CA ALA A 548 -5.18 -15.80 0.25
C ALA A 548 -4.24 -16.00 1.45
N TYR A 549 -3.00 -16.41 1.20
CA TYR A 549 -1.96 -16.72 2.16
C TYR A 549 -1.15 -15.53 2.68
N SER A 550 -1.48 -14.28 2.33
CA SER A 550 -0.71 -13.12 2.82
C SER A 550 -1.36 -12.47 4.04
N ARG A 551 -0.68 -12.49 5.17
CA ARG A 551 -0.94 -11.60 6.30
C ARG A 551 -1.09 -10.15 5.81
N ALA A 552 -2.20 -9.49 6.17
CA ALA A 552 -2.53 -8.16 5.65
C ALA A 552 -2.01 -7.04 6.57
N GLU A 553 -1.12 -6.19 6.05
CA GLU A 553 -0.69 -4.94 6.73
C GLU A 553 -1.59 -3.75 6.38
N ASN A 554 -2.85 -4.00 6.02
CA ASN A 554 -3.75 -3.01 5.46
C ASN A 554 -4.43 -2.09 6.49
N VAL A 555 -4.12 -2.30 7.77
CA VAL A 555 -4.63 -1.52 8.89
C VAL A 555 -3.64 -0.43 9.30
N MET A 556 -4.15 0.76 9.60
CA MET A 556 -3.47 1.93 10.10
C MET A 556 -4.11 2.33 11.42
N TRP A 557 -3.35 2.25 12.52
CA TRP A 557 -3.77 2.80 13.80
C TRP A 557 -3.21 4.21 13.94
N LEU A 558 -4.08 5.18 14.20
CA LEU A 558 -3.70 6.58 14.33
C LEU A 558 -4.04 7.07 15.73
N LYS A 559 -3.00 7.41 16.49
CA LYS A 559 -3.09 8.20 17.73
C LYS A 559 -3.36 9.67 17.40
N PRO A 560 -3.75 10.54 18.36
CA PRO A 560 -3.98 11.97 18.11
C PRO A 560 -2.80 12.64 17.37
N GLY A 561 -3.09 13.28 16.23
CA GLY A 561 -2.08 13.88 15.35
C GLY A 561 -1.32 12.87 14.45
N GLY A 562 -1.66 11.58 14.55
CA GLY A 562 -1.02 10.47 13.87
C GLY A 562 -1.29 10.42 12.37
N LEU A 563 -0.36 9.76 11.67
CA LEU A 563 -0.36 9.63 10.23
C LEU A 563 -0.07 8.20 9.78
N GLY A 564 -0.97 7.64 8.97
CA GLY A 564 -0.82 6.33 8.36
C GLY A 564 -0.80 6.46 6.85
N GLN A 565 0.11 5.72 6.22
CA GLN A 565 0.20 5.63 4.77
C GLN A 565 0.33 4.16 4.36
N ARG A 566 -0.43 3.78 3.34
CA ARG A 566 -0.38 2.46 2.72
C ARG A 566 -0.29 2.63 1.21
N VAL A 567 0.49 1.81 0.53
CA VAL A 567 0.60 1.87 -0.93
C VAL A 567 0.24 0.53 -1.52
N LEU A 568 -0.94 0.48 -2.15
CA LEU A 568 -1.40 -0.72 -2.84
C LEU A 568 -0.67 -0.89 -4.17
N ARG A 569 -0.28 -2.13 -4.47
CA ARG A 569 0.51 -2.52 -5.64
C ARG A 569 -0.15 -3.68 -6.37
N SER A 570 -0.90 -3.40 -7.43
CA SER A 570 -1.60 -4.40 -8.21
C SER A 570 -0.95 -4.60 -9.58
N GLN A 571 -0.94 -5.83 -10.09
CA GLN A 571 -0.53 -6.09 -11.48
C GLN A 571 -1.56 -5.57 -12.49
N ALA A 572 -2.85 -5.61 -12.12
CA ALA A 572 -3.97 -5.10 -12.92
C ALA A 572 -4.60 -3.84 -12.31
N PRO A 573 -5.21 -2.96 -13.11
CA PRO A 573 -5.96 -1.82 -12.60
C PRO A 573 -7.06 -2.28 -11.63
N LEU A 574 -7.09 -1.69 -10.43
CA LEU A 574 -8.20 -1.87 -9.50
C LEU A 574 -9.36 -1.00 -10.02
N GLY A 575 -10.61 -1.45 -9.90
CA GLY A 575 -11.73 -0.52 -10.16
C GLY A 575 -12.41 0.00 -8.90
N GLU A 576 -12.24 -0.63 -7.74
CA GLU A 576 -12.70 -0.05 -6.47
C GLU A 576 -11.75 -0.41 -5.32
N MET A 577 -11.63 0.50 -4.36
CA MET A 577 -11.02 0.27 -3.04
C MET A 577 -12.02 0.70 -1.97
N GLY A 578 -11.96 0.08 -0.80
CA GLY A 578 -12.71 0.48 0.39
C GLY A 578 -11.75 0.97 1.47
N LEU A 579 -12.11 2.04 2.17
CA LEU A 579 -11.44 2.48 3.38
C LEU A 579 -12.44 2.50 4.52
N THR A 580 -12.28 1.59 5.47
CA THR A 580 -13.02 1.58 6.73
C THR A 580 -12.34 2.53 7.68
N LEU A 581 -13.09 3.42 8.31
CA LEU A 581 -12.60 4.29 9.37
C LEU A 581 -13.45 4.07 10.61
N ASP A 582 -12.84 3.79 11.74
CA ASP A 582 -13.51 3.45 12.98
C ASP A 582 -12.89 4.28 14.12
N ASN A 583 -13.72 5.12 14.75
CA ASN A 583 -13.30 5.99 15.82
C ASN A 583 -13.40 5.26 17.16
N GLN A 584 -12.24 4.94 17.73
CA GLN A 584 -12.09 4.25 19.01
C GLN A 584 -11.90 5.23 20.18
N GLY A 585 -11.78 6.52 19.89
CA GLY A 585 -11.69 7.59 20.87
C GLY A 585 -13.04 8.02 21.43
N GLN A 586 -12.99 8.80 22.52
CA GLN A 586 -14.17 9.41 23.15
C GLN A 586 -14.57 10.75 22.50
N ASP A 587 -13.72 11.29 21.61
CA ASP A 587 -13.91 12.57 20.93
C ASP A 587 -14.21 12.40 19.44
N LEU A 588 -14.82 13.43 18.84
CA LEU A 588 -15.00 13.52 17.38
C LEU A 588 -13.66 13.41 16.64
N ALA A 589 -13.54 12.41 15.75
CA ALA A 589 -12.38 12.24 14.91
C ALA A 589 -12.54 13.01 13.60
N VAL A 590 -11.70 14.02 13.38
CA VAL A 590 -11.58 14.73 12.11
C VAL A 590 -10.45 14.10 11.31
N VAL A 591 -10.82 13.37 10.27
CA VAL A 591 -9.91 12.55 9.48
C VAL A 591 -9.73 13.17 8.10
N GLU A 592 -8.49 13.21 7.65
CA GLU A 592 -8.14 13.60 6.30
C GLU A 592 -7.61 12.39 5.53
N VAL A 593 -8.31 12.04 4.45
CA VAL A 593 -7.95 10.96 3.53
C VAL A 593 -7.41 11.57 2.25
N ARG A 594 -6.26 11.08 1.78
CA ARG A 594 -5.65 11.45 0.51
C ARG A 594 -5.26 10.22 -0.30
N GLN A 595 -5.52 10.28 -1.61
CA GLN A 595 -4.88 9.43 -2.61
C GLN A 595 -3.99 10.28 -3.54
N GLY A 596 -2.71 9.95 -3.60
CA GLY A 596 -1.72 10.74 -4.35
C GLY A 596 -1.59 12.19 -3.82
N LEU A 597 -1.23 13.13 -4.70
CA LEU A 597 -0.99 14.53 -4.32
C LEU A 597 -2.25 15.42 -4.29
N PHE A 598 -3.26 15.11 -5.11
CA PHE A 598 -4.35 16.05 -5.41
C PHE A 598 -5.69 15.69 -4.77
N SER A 599 -5.95 14.42 -4.45
CA SER A 599 -7.21 14.07 -3.80
C SER A 599 -7.11 14.30 -2.29
N ARG A 600 -8.05 15.08 -1.76
CA ARG A 600 -8.16 15.38 -0.32
C ARG A 600 -9.63 15.35 0.05
N ARG A 601 -10.00 14.42 0.92
CA ARG A 601 -11.33 14.38 1.56
C ARG A 601 -11.14 14.54 3.06
N GLN A 602 -11.93 15.43 3.66
CA GLN A 602 -11.99 15.60 5.10
C GLN A 602 -13.34 15.09 5.58
N LEU A 603 -13.32 14.25 6.61
CA LEU A 603 -14.47 13.54 7.15
C LEU A 603 -14.46 13.71 8.67
N SER A 604 -15.65 13.70 9.28
CA SER A 604 -15.79 13.67 10.73
C SER A 604 -16.48 12.37 11.12
N ILE A 605 -15.94 11.68 12.13
CA ILE A 605 -16.37 10.36 12.55
C ILE A 605 -16.65 10.42 14.04
N TYR A 606 -17.88 10.11 14.42
CA TYR A 606 -18.30 10.14 15.82
C TYR A 606 -17.69 8.98 16.60
N PRO A 607 -17.49 9.13 17.92
CA PRO A 607 -17.07 8.02 18.78
C PRO A 607 -17.88 6.77 18.55
N GLY A 608 -17.19 5.67 18.29
CA GLY A 608 -17.80 4.37 18.09
C GLY A 608 -18.54 4.15 16.77
N GLN A 609 -18.44 5.12 15.86
CA GLN A 609 -18.95 5.01 14.50
C GLN A 609 -17.91 4.36 13.58
N GLU A 610 -18.36 3.36 12.82
CA GLU A 610 -17.64 2.80 11.68
C GLU A 610 -18.17 3.46 10.40
N LEU A 611 -17.27 4.01 9.58
CA LEU A 611 -17.56 4.64 8.29
C LEU A 611 -16.84 3.89 7.18
N ASP A 612 -17.61 3.30 6.28
CA ASP A 612 -17.10 2.70 5.05
C ASP A 612 -17.07 3.70 3.90
N LEU A 613 -15.85 4.07 3.49
CA LEU A 613 -15.62 5.02 2.42
C LEU A 613 -15.22 4.28 1.14
N PRO A 614 -16.07 4.23 0.09
CA PRO A 614 -15.63 3.83 -1.23
C PRO A 614 -14.60 4.82 -1.78
N LEU A 615 -13.53 4.27 -2.33
CA LEU A 615 -12.41 4.98 -2.92
C LEU A 615 -12.27 4.56 -4.37
N GLU A 616 -12.38 5.53 -5.28
CA GLU A 616 -11.95 5.32 -6.67
C GLU A 616 -10.42 5.14 -6.70
N PRO A 617 -9.89 4.07 -7.31
CA PRO A 617 -8.45 3.84 -7.36
C PRO A 617 -7.74 4.86 -8.22
N LEU A 618 -7.03 5.79 -7.59
CA LEU A 618 -6.24 6.81 -8.27
C LEU A 618 -4.77 6.40 -8.29
N PRO A 619 -4.23 5.96 -9.45
CA PRO A 619 -2.84 5.54 -9.51
C PRO A 619 -1.91 6.73 -9.30
N TRP A 620 -0.93 6.60 -8.40
CA TRP A 620 0.10 7.60 -8.20
C TRP A 620 1.49 6.96 -8.01
N PRO A 621 2.51 7.43 -8.76
CA PRO A 621 2.42 8.45 -9.81
C PRO A 621 1.61 7.97 -11.02
N PHE A 622 0.90 8.86 -11.72
CA PHE A 622 -0.05 8.50 -12.81
C PHE A 622 0.54 7.67 -13.96
N MET A 623 1.87 7.67 -14.12
CA MET A 623 2.56 6.86 -15.14
C MET A 623 2.74 5.40 -14.73
N ALA A 624 2.63 5.12 -13.44
CA ALA A 624 2.81 3.80 -12.87
C ALA A 624 1.42 3.21 -12.64
N ASN A 625 1.01 2.33 -13.57
CA ASN A 625 -0.24 1.60 -13.40
C ASN A 625 -0.12 0.66 -12.21
N GLY A 626 -1.19 0.50 -11.44
CA GLY A 626 -1.18 -0.44 -10.32
C GLY A 626 -0.62 0.10 -9.00
N PHE A 627 -0.36 1.40 -8.85
CA PHE A 627 0.14 2.00 -7.60
C PHE A 627 -0.90 2.91 -6.96
N TYR A 628 -1.49 2.53 -5.84
CA TYR A 628 -2.55 3.32 -5.20
C TYR A 628 -2.14 3.70 -3.77
N PRO A 629 -1.44 4.83 -3.58
CA PRO A 629 -1.08 5.32 -2.26
C PRO A 629 -2.31 5.94 -1.57
N VAL A 630 -2.63 5.44 -0.39
CA VAL A 630 -3.67 5.96 0.50
C VAL A 630 -3.00 6.48 1.76
N ARG A 631 -3.29 7.74 2.11
CA ARG A 631 -2.79 8.40 3.31
C ARG A 631 -3.98 8.83 4.15
N VAL A 632 -3.96 8.48 5.43
CA VAL A 632 -4.97 8.84 6.42
C VAL A 632 -4.26 9.62 7.53
N ALA A 633 -4.72 10.84 7.77
CA ALA A 633 -4.19 11.71 8.81
C ALA A 633 -5.31 12.08 9.78
N LEU A 634 -5.09 11.83 11.08
CA LEU A 634 -6.01 12.24 12.12
C LEU A 634 -5.68 13.68 12.54
N ARG A 635 -6.55 14.63 12.21
CA ARG A 635 -6.35 16.06 12.50
C ARG A 635 -6.79 16.44 13.91
N ARG A 636 -7.86 15.83 14.41
CA ARG A 636 -8.44 16.02 15.74
C ARG A 636 -9.15 14.73 16.15
N GLY A 637 -9.23 14.44 17.44
CA GLY A 637 -9.92 13.27 17.99
C GLY A 637 -8.96 12.31 18.71
N GLY A 638 -9.55 11.26 19.28
CA GLY A 638 -8.81 10.18 19.95
C GLY A 638 -8.29 9.12 18.98
N ASP A 639 -8.14 7.88 19.45
CA ASP A 639 -7.62 6.79 18.61
C ASP A 639 -8.54 6.47 17.42
N LEU A 640 -7.96 6.33 16.23
CA LEU A 640 -8.67 5.97 15.00
C LEU A 640 -8.06 4.72 14.37
N LEU A 641 -8.90 3.74 14.07
CA LEU A 641 -8.57 2.58 13.26
C LEU A 641 -8.98 2.83 11.81
N ALA A 642 -8.05 2.73 10.87
CA ALA A 642 -8.33 2.82 9.44
C ALA A 642 -7.90 1.54 8.72
N ARG A 643 -8.78 0.89 7.95
CA ARG A 643 -8.50 -0.35 7.21
C ARG A 643 -8.76 -0.18 5.73
N LEU A 644 -7.76 -0.50 4.92
CA LEU A 644 -7.82 -0.42 3.46
C LEU A 644 -8.12 -1.79 2.85
N ASP A 645 -9.19 -1.91 2.08
CA ASP A 645 -9.62 -3.17 1.45
C ASP A 645 -9.73 -2.96 -0.08
N TRP A 646 -9.46 -3.99 -0.87
CA TRP A 646 -9.48 -3.92 -2.34
C TRP A 646 -9.91 -5.21 -3.03
N ASP A 647 -10.16 -6.28 -2.26
CA ASP A 647 -10.69 -7.53 -2.79
C ASP A 647 -12.17 -7.34 -3.12
N PRO A 648 -12.59 -7.44 -4.39
CA PRO A 648 -13.98 -7.23 -4.80
C PRO A 648 -14.94 -8.21 -4.09
N LEU A 649 -14.48 -9.41 -3.73
CA LEU A 649 -15.29 -10.39 -3.01
C LEU A 649 -15.57 -9.94 -1.57
N LEU A 650 -14.53 -9.46 -0.85
CA LEU A 650 -14.68 -8.90 0.50
C LEU A 650 -15.51 -7.61 0.49
N LEU A 651 -15.25 -6.69 -0.45
CA LEU A 651 -16.01 -5.46 -0.59
C LEU A 651 -17.48 -5.73 -0.93
N GLY A 652 -17.73 -6.70 -1.83
CA GLY A 652 -19.08 -7.12 -2.20
C GLY A 652 -19.84 -7.77 -1.05
N ARG A 653 -19.19 -8.62 -0.25
CA ARG A 653 -19.75 -9.18 0.98
C ARG A 653 -20.18 -8.09 1.96
N ARG A 654 -19.31 -7.11 2.23
CA ARG A 654 -19.63 -6.02 3.15
C ARG A 654 -20.76 -5.14 2.64
N ALA A 655 -20.76 -4.83 1.34
CA ALA A 655 -21.86 -4.11 0.72
C ALA A 655 -23.19 -4.88 0.86
N LEU A 656 -23.16 -6.21 0.74
CA LEU A 656 -24.33 -7.05 0.94
C LEU A 656 -24.83 -7.00 2.39
N GLU A 657 -23.93 -7.18 3.35
CA GLU A 657 -24.21 -7.11 4.80
C GLU A 657 -24.69 -5.73 5.25
N ALA A 658 -24.21 -4.65 4.61
CA ALA A 658 -24.66 -3.28 4.85
C ALA A 658 -26.00 -2.94 4.17
N GLY A 659 -26.60 -3.87 3.42
CA GLY A 659 -27.87 -3.64 2.71
C GLY A 659 -27.73 -2.92 1.35
N HIS A 660 -26.51 -2.68 0.86
CA HIS A 660 -26.25 -1.99 -0.41
C HIS A 660 -26.28 -2.99 -1.58
N HIS A 661 -27.42 -3.62 -1.81
CA HIS A 661 -27.55 -4.79 -2.70
C HIS A 661 -27.10 -4.57 -4.15
N ALA A 662 -27.37 -3.39 -4.74
CA ALA A 662 -26.94 -3.07 -6.10
C ALA A 662 -25.41 -3.00 -6.24
N ARG A 663 -24.75 -2.32 -5.29
CA ARG A 663 -23.28 -2.26 -5.22
C ARG A 663 -22.68 -3.63 -4.95
N ALA A 664 -23.31 -4.41 -4.06
CA ALA A 664 -22.88 -5.78 -3.76
C ALA A 664 -22.93 -6.67 -5.01
N ALA A 665 -24.04 -6.66 -5.75
CA ALA A 665 -24.18 -7.45 -6.97
C ALA A 665 -23.12 -7.09 -8.02
N ALA A 666 -22.85 -5.80 -8.25
CA ALA A 666 -21.82 -5.36 -9.19
C ALA A 666 -20.41 -5.84 -8.80
N LEU A 667 -20.03 -5.68 -7.52
CA LEU A 667 -18.73 -6.11 -7.00
C LEU A 667 -18.57 -7.64 -7.04
N LEU A 668 -19.61 -8.39 -6.66
CA LEU A 668 -19.60 -9.85 -6.63
C LEU A 668 -19.62 -10.44 -8.03
N GLN A 669 -20.35 -9.85 -8.97
CA GLN A 669 -20.33 -10.25 -10.38
C GLN A 669 -18.93 -10.05 -10.99
N ARG A 670 -18.27 -8.93 -10.64
CA ARG A 670 -16.87 -8.72 -11.02
C ARG A 670 -15.93 -9.73 -10.37
N ALA A 671 -16.10 -10.02 -9.08
CA ALA A 671 -15.31 -11.04 -8.39
C ALA A 671 -15.46 -12.42 -9.06
N VAL A 672 -16.67 -12.80 -9.46
CA VAL A 672 -16.95 -14.03 -10.22
C VAL A 672 -16.22 -14.02 -11.57
N ALA A 673 -16.24 -12.90 -12.30
CA ALA A 673 -15.58 -12.77 -13.60
C ALA A 673 -14.05 -12.77 -13.52
N GLU A 674 -13.46 -12.15 -12.49
CA GLU A 674 -12.01 -12.04 -12.31
C GLU A 674 -11.38 -13.26 -11.62
N GLN A 675 -12.09 -13.91 -10.69
CA GLN A 675 -11.53 -14.95 -9.79
C GLN A 675 -12.16 -16.34 -9.98
N GLY A 676 -13.02 -16.55 -10.99
CA GLY A 676 -13.45 -17.89 -11.40
C GLY A 676 -14.70 -18.47 -10.72
N GLY A 677 -15.59 -17.63 -10.18
CA GLY A 677 -16.96 -18.03 -9.84
C GLY A 677 -17.13 -19.18 -8.83
N GLY A 678 -16.36 -19.22 -7.74
CA GLY A 678 -16.52 -20.25 -6.71
C GLY A 678 -17.67 -20.05 -5.72
N PHE A 679 -17.76 -20.95 -4.72
CA PHE A 679 -18.94 -21.06 -3.87
C PHE A 679 -19.29 -19.77 -3.12
N ASP A 680 -18.33 -19.13 -2.44
CA ASP A 680 -18.58 -17.88 -1.73
C ASP A 680 -19.08 -16.77 -2.65
N ALA A 681 -18.39 -16.54 -3.76
CA ALA A 681 -18.70 -15.47 -4.70
C ALA A 681 -20.10 -15.65 -5.30
N LEU A 682 -20.45 -16.86 -5.73
CA LEU A 682 -21.75 -17.18 -6.30
C LEU A 682 -22.88 -17.19 -5.25
N ALA A 683 -22.64 -17.67 -4.03
CA ALA A 683 -23.64 -17.68 -2.96
C ALA A 683 -23.99 -16.24 -2.53
N LEU A 684 -22.97 -15.40 -2.35
CA LEU A 684 -23.16 -13.98 -2.05
C LEU A 684 -23.85 -13.25 -3.21
N LEU A 685 -23.43 -13.53 -4.46
CA LEU A 685 -24.03 -12.92 -5.65
C LEU A 685 -25.50 -13.31 -5.79
N ALA A 686 -25.83 -14.59 -5.61
CA ALA A 686 -27.20 -15.09 -5.61
C ALA A 686 -28.05 -14.41 -4.52
N GLY A 687 -27.49 -14.21 -3.32
CA GLY A 687 -28.13 -13.45 -2.24
C GLY A 687 -28.42 -12.01 -2.64
N ALA A 688 -27.44 -11.31 -3.21
CA ALA A 688 -27.60 -9.93 -3.69
C ALA A 688 -28.65 -9.83 -4.81
N GLN A 689 -28.59 -10.72 -5.81
CA GLN A 689 -29.53 -10.78 -6.94
C GLN A 689 -30.96 -11.10 -6.49
N ALA A 690 -31.13 -12.06 -5.58
CA ALA A 690 -32.44 -12.42 -5.04
C ALA A 690 -33.08 -11.27 -4.26
N ARG A 691 -32.29 -10.45 -3.55
CA ARG A 691 -32.80 -9.24 -2.87
C ARG A 691 -33.16 -8.10 -3.82
N LEU A 692 -32.55 -8.06 -5.00
CA LEU A 692 -32.92 -7.12 -6.07
C LEU A 692 -34.12 -7.60 -6.91
N GLY A 693 -34.62 -8.82 -6.68
CA GLY A 693 -35.68 -9.42 -7.49
C GLY A 693 -35.21 -9.93 -8.86
N LEU A 694 -33.92 -10.12 -9.06
CA LEU A 694 -33.32 -10.65 -10.29
C LEU A 694 -33.33 -12.19 -10.28
N TRP A 695 -34.53 -12.77 -10.31
CA TRP A 695 -34.76 -14.19 -10.04
C TRP A 695 -34.04 -15.15 -11.00
N GLU A 696 -34.03 -14.84 -12.30
CA GLU A 696 -33.36 -15.68 -13.30
C GLU A 696 -31.84 -15.69 -13.14
N GLU A 697 -31.26 -14.54 -12.79
CA GLU A 697 -29.83 -14.42 -12.54
C GLU A 697 -29.43 -15.13 -11.25
N ALA A 698 -30.20 -14.93 -10.17
CA ALA A 698 -30.00 -15.64 -8.91
C ALA A 698 -30.14 -17.16 -9.11
N GLY A 699 -31.13 -17.61 -9.91
CA GLY A 699 -31.31 -19.00 -10.27
C GLY A 699 -30.12 -19.59 -11.03
N ARG A 700 -29.53 -18.84 -11.97
CA ARG A 700 -28.29 -19.25 -12.68
C ARG A 700 -27.09 -19.35 -11.74
N SER A 701 -26.90 -18.37 -10.86
CA SER A 701 -25.84 -18.39 -9.84
C SER A 701 -25.97 -19.61 -8.92
N LEU A 702 -27.19 -19.93 -8.47
CA LEU A 702 -27.48 -21.10 -7.64
C LEU A 702 -27.26 -22.43 -8.38
N ALA A 703 -27.67 -22.52 -9.64
CA ALA A 703 -27.45 -23.72 -10.46
C ALA A 703 -25.95 -24.03 -10.63
N ALA A 704 -25.12 -22.98 -10.78
CA ALA A 704 -23.67 -23.11 -10.84
C ALA A 704 -23.06 -23.66 -9.52
N LEU A 705 -23.67 -23.37 -8.36
CA LEU A 705 -23.23 -23.89 -7.06
C LEU A 705 -23.52 -25.37 -6.84
N SER A 706 -24.66 -25.85 -7.34
CA SER A 706 -25.08 -27.23 -7.15
C SER A 706 -24.42 -28.19 -8.15
N GLY A 707 -24.05 -27.72 -9.35
CA GLY A 707 -23.65 -28.60 -10.44
C GLY A 707 -24.75 -29.59 -10.84
N PRO A 708 -24.49 -30.51 -11.78
CA PRO A 708 -25.50 -31.49 -12.21
C PRO A 708 -25.94 -32.46 -11.10
N ASP A 709 -25.04 -32.80 -10.15
CA ASP A 709 -25.26 -33.84 -9.13
C ASP A 709 -25.44 -33.31 -7.68
N GLY A 710 -25.39 -31.99 -7.46
CA GLY A 710 -25.52 -31.39 -6.11
C GLY A 710 -24.31 -31.55 -5.18
N GLN A 711 -23.23 -32.21 -5.62
CA GLN A 711 -22.07 -32.55 -4.78
C GLN A 711 -21.31 -31.36 -4.19
N PRO A 712 -21.02 -30.26 -4.92
CA PRO A 712 -20.21 -29.16 -4.38
C PRO A 712 -20.87 -28.45 -3.18
N ALA A 713 -22.19 -28.23 -3.24
CA ALA A 713 -22.94 -27.64 -2.14
C ALA A 713 -22.95 -28.54 -0.89
N ARG A 714 -23.08 -29.85 -1.07
CA ARG A 714 -23.01 -30.83 0.04
C ARG A 714 -21.62 -30.87 0.67
N ALA A 715 -20.56 -30.83 -0.13
CA ALA A 715 -19.19 -30.78 0.35
C ALA A 715 -18.91 -29.49 1.14
N TYR A 716 -19.41 -28.34 0.67
CA TYR A 716 -19.32 -27.07 1.39
C TYR A 716 -20.03 -27.14 2.75
N GLN A 717 -21.26 -27.68 2.77
CA GLN A 717 -22.04 -27.86 4.01
C GLN A 717 -21.34 -28.80 5.01
N ALA A 718 -20.77 -29.92 4.55
CA ALA A 718 -20.03 -30.85 5.41
C ALA A 718 -18.79 -30.18 6.05
N LEU A 719 -18.04 -29.39 5.26
CA LEU A 719 -16.91 -28.61 5.78
C LEU A 719 -17.34 -27.55 6.80
N ALA A 720 -18.48 -26.88 6.55
CA ALA A 720 -19.05 -25.85 7.42
C ALA A 720 -19.61 -26.42 8.73
N ALA A 721 -20.17 -27.64 8.71
CA ALA A 721 -20.70 -28.34 9.87
C ALA A 721 -19.62 -28.83 10.83
N ARG A 722 -18.34 -28.84 10.41
CA ARG A 722 -17.22 -29.39 11.19
C ARG A 722 -17.56 -30.80 11.70
N GLU A 723 -18.07 -31.65 10.80
CA GLU A 723 -18.41 -33.04 11.13
C GLU A 723 -17.23 -33.72 11.84
N GLN A 724 -17.58 -34.57 12.82
CA GLN A 724 -16.75 -35.25 13.82
C GLN A 724 -15.56 -36.04 13.25
N SER A 725 -14.59 -35.40 12.59
CA SER A 725 -13.25 -35.96 12.42
C SER A 725 -12.40 -35.44 13.57
N THR A 726 -12.01 -36.35 14.45
CA THR A 726 -11.24 -36.12 15.68
C THR A 726 -9.87 -35.46 15.45
N HIS A 727 -9.45 -35.19 14.21
CA HIS A 727 -8.15 -34.60 13.88
C HIS A 727 -8.29 -33.36 12.97
N ALA A 728 -7.79 -32.21 13.44
CA ALA A 728 -7.79 -30.94 12.70
C ALA A 728 -6.98 -30.99 11.38
N ALA A 729 -6.02 -31.91 11.28
CA ALA A 729 -5.22 -32.13 10.06
C ALA A 729 -6.08 -32.67 8.90
N ASP A 730 -7.01 -33.60 9.19
CA ASP A 730 -7.89 -34.19 8.17
C ASP A 730 -8.87 -33.16 7.62
N TRP A 731 -9.38 -32.27 8.48
CA TRP A 731 -10.26 -31.19 8.04
C TRP A 731 -9.51 -30.20 7.13
N LEU A 732 -8.28 -29.79 7.49
CA LEU A 732 -7.47 -28.88 6.66
C LEU A 732 -7.08 -29.51 5.32
N ALA A 733 -6.83 -30.82 5.28
CA ALA A 733 -6.56 -31.55 4.05
C ALA A 733 -7.79 -31.57 3.12
N ARG A 734 -8.98 -31.90 3.65
CA ARG A 734 -10.24 -31.87 2.87
C ARG A 734 -10.60 -30.45 2.43
N PHE A 735 -10.44 -29.47 3.31
CA PHE A 735 -10.64 -28.06 2.99
C PHE A 735 -9.72 -27.63 1.84
N GLY A 736 -8.44 -27.99 1.88
CA GLY A 736 -7.50 -27.65 0.82
C GLY A 736 -7.80 -28.36 -0.50
N GLN A 737 -8.25 -29.63 -0.46
CA GLN A 737 -8.70 -30.35 -1.67
C GLN A 737 -9.92 -29.69 -2.31
N PHE A 738 -10.88 -29.22 -1.50
CA PHE A 738 -12.12 -28.62 -1.99
C PHE A 738 -11.97 -27.18 -2.46
N THR A 739 -11.23 -26.36 -1.70
CA THR A 739 -11.07 -24.92 -1.97
C THR A 739 -9.84 -24.57 -2.80
N GLY A 740 -8.93 -25.54 -3.02
CA GLY A 740 -7.61 -25.36 -3.62
C GLY A 740 -6.64 -24.51 -2.79
N TYR A 741 -7.04 -24.08 -1.58
CA TYR A 741 -6.14 -23.35 -0.70
C TYR A 741 -5.21 -24.26 0.08
N HIS A 742 -3.98 -23.82 0.29
CA HIS A 742 -3.07 -24.41 1.27
C HIS A 742 -3.57 -24.11 2.69
N GLY A 743 -4.37 -25.04 3.25
CA GLY A 743 -5.10 -24.84 4.52
C GLY A 743 -4.23 -24.35 5.68
N GLN A 744 -2.99 -24.84 5.81
CA GLN A 744 -2.05 -24.39 6.85
C GLN A 744 -1.55 -22.95 6.63
N LEU A 745 -1.24 -22.56 5.40
CA LEU A 745 -0.82 -21.18 5.09
C LEU A 745 -1.98 -20.22 5.24
N LEU A 746 -3.17 -20.62 4.80
CA LEU A 746 -4.37 -19.81 4.96
C LEU A 746 -4.69 -19.60 6.45
N ARG A 747 -4.66 -20.67 7.25
CA ARG A 747 -4.84 -20.56 8.71
C ARG A 747 -3.80 -19.64 9.32
N GLN A 748 -2.53 -19.72 8.90
CA GLN A 748 -1.47 -18.84 9.41
C GLN A 748 -1.63 -17.38 8.96
N ALA A 749 -2.17 -17.15 7.75
CA ALA A 749 -2.46 -15.83 7.21
C ALA A 749 -3.67 -15.16 7.87
N THR A 750 -4.65 -15.97 8.29
CA THR A 750 -5.86 -15.52 8.98
C THR A 750 -5.77 -15.63 10.50
N SER A 751 -4.62 -15.98 11.05
CA SER A 751 -4.37 -16.05 12.50
C SER A 751 -3.13 -15.30 12.92
N ARG A 752 -3.15 -14.85 14.17
CA ARG A 752 -2.00 -14.29 14.87
C ARG A 752 -1.66 -15.17 16.06
N SER A 753 -0.43 -15.67 16.07
CA SER A 753 0.11 -16.46 17.17
C SER A 753 0.97 -15.60 18.08
N TYR A 754 0.84 -15.83 19.38
CA TYR A 754 1.57 -15.19 20.45
C TYR A 754 2.27 -16.28 21.27
N ALA A 755 3.61 -16.26 21.26
CA ALA A 755 4.40 -17.14 22.10
C ALA A 755 4.39 -16.60 23.54
N VAL A 756 3.77 -17.37 24.46
CA VAL A 756 3.60 -16.95 25.85
C VAL A 756 4.80 -17.42 26.66
N GLN A 757 5.63 -16.46 27.08
CA GLN A 757 6.76 -16.70 27.95
C GLN A 757 6.33 -16.45 29.39
N GLY A 758 6.72 -17.34 30.31
CA GLY A 758 6.37 -17.20 31.73
C GLY A 758 7.17 -18.14 32.62
N PRO A 759 7.38 -17.78 33.90
CA PRO A 759 8.16 -18.58 34.84
C PRO A 759 7.46 -19.90 35.19
N LEU A 760 8.26 -20.94 35.45
CA LEU A 760 7.79 -22.20 36.00
C LEU A 760 7.51 -21.99 37.51
N CYS A 761 6.26 -21.63 37.84
CA CYS A 761 5.67 -21.69 39.17
C CYS A 761 6.58 -21.33 40.36
N GLN A 762 6.74 -20.03 40.63
CA GLN A 762 6.93 -19.46 41.98
C GLN A 762 6.78 -17.94 41.90
N SER A 763 5.65 -17.41 42.40
CA SER A 763 5.60 -16.03 42.87
C SER A 763 5.10 -16.09 44.31
N GLU A 764 5.85 -15.54 45.26
CA GLU A 764 5.43 -15.42 46.67
C GLU A 764 4.31 -14.39 46.81
N GLY A 765 3.13 -14.68 46.25
CA GLY A 765 1.96 -13.81 46.32
C GLY A 765 2.03 -12.48 45.57
N GLN A 766 3.14 -12.18 44.86
CA GLN A 766 3.30 -10.97 44.05
C GLN A 766 2.97 -11.23 42.57
N GLU A 767 2.30 -10.28 41.94
CA GLU A 767 1.94 -10.34 40.52
C GLU A 767 3.16 -10.02 39.65
N VAL A 768 3.51 -10.95 38.74
CA VAL A 768 4.67 -10.82 37.85
C VAL A 768 4.21 -10.24 36.51
N PRO A 769 4.75 -9.10 36.05
CA PRO A 769 4.45 -8.57 34.73
C PRO A 769 5.02 -9.49 33.64
N LEU A 770 4.24 -9.70 32.59
CA LEU A 770 4.64 -10.44 31.38
C LEU A 770 4.54 -9.51 30.18
N SER A 771 5.48 -9.63 29.25
CA SER A 771 5.40 -8.94 27.96
C SER A 771 6.05 -9.80 26.89
N GLY A 772 5.44 -9.84 25.72
CA GLY A 772 6.00 -10.48 24.54
C GLY A 772 5.67 -9.70 23.28
N GLU A 773 5.88 -10.32 22.13
CA GLU A 773 5.60 -9.66 20.85
C GLU A 773 4.08 -9.48 20.64
N GLY A 774 3.59 -8.26 20.82
CA GLY A 774 2.18 -7.88 20.59
C GLY A 774 1.21 -8.22 21.72
N TYR A 775 1.72 -8.49 22.92
CA TYR A 775 0.92 -8.59 24.13
C TYR A 775 1.68 -8.10 25.36
N HIS A 776 0.93 -7.60 26.34
CA HIS A 776 1.38 -7.40 27.71
C HIS A 776 0.44 -8.14 28.66
N GLY A 777 0.88 -8.42 29.87
CA GLY A 777 0.18 -9.34 30.73
C GLY A 777 0.65 -9.31 32.17
N SER A 778 -0.05 -10.08 32.98
CA SER A 778 0.35 -10.35 34.35
C SER A 778 0.07 -11.79 34.69
N PHE A 779 0.91 -12.33 35.56
CA PHE A 779 0.82 -13.69 36.02
C PHE A 779 0.95 -13.72 37.53
N LEU A 780 -0.01 -14.37 38.19
CA LEU A 780 -0.03 -14.59 39.62
C LEU A 780 -0.29 -16.07 39.88
N ARG A 781 0.59 -16.72 40.65
CA ARG A 781 0.40 -18.11 41.06
C ARG A 781 0.81 -18.31 42.51
N ARG A 782 -0.02 -19.01 43.28
CA ARG A 782 0.27 -19.36 44.68
C ARG A 782 0.87 -20.77 44.76
N PRO A 783 2.02 -20.96 45.41
CA PRO A 783 2.61 -22.30 45.58
C PRO A 783 1.65 -23.22 46.36
N GLY A 784 1.38 -24.41 45.82
CA GLY A 784 0.63 -25.47 46.51
C GLY A 784 -0.85 -25.19 46.85
N LYS A 785 -1.41 -24.04 46.45
CA LYS A 785 -2.82 -23.65 46.70
C LYS A 785 -3.55 -23.40 45.37
N PRO A 786 -4.86 -23.72 45.28
CA PRO A 786 -5.68 -23.26 44.17
C PRO A 786 -5.78 -21.71 44.17
N GLY A 787 -6.00 -21.13 42.99
CA GLY A 787 -6.09 -19.69 42.78
C GLY A 787 -4.87 -19.06 42.10
N GLY A 788 -5.02 -17.79 41.73
CA GLY A 788 -4.11 -17.07 40.84
C GLY A 788 -4.68 -16.95 39.43
N HIS A 789 -4.03 -16.14 38.59
CA HIS A 789 -4.49 -15.84 37.24
C HIS A 789 -3.34 -15.62 36.27
N LEU A 790 -3.59 -15.90 35.00
CA LEU A 790 -2.82 -15.36 33.87
C LEU A 790 -3.74 -14.40 33.13
N LYS A 791 -3.31 -13.15 32.96
CA LYS A 791 -4.00 -12.16 32.12
C LYS A 791 -3.08 -11.75 30.98
N LEU A 792 -3.57 -11.81 29.76
CA LEU A 792 -2.86 -11.39 28.56
C LEU A 792 -3.73 -10.39 27.79
N TRP A 793 -3.28 -9.16 27.69
CA TRP A 793 -3.87 -8.11 26.85
C TRP A 793 -3.15 -8.09 25.50
N LEU A 794 -3.91 -8.32 24.43
CA LEU A 794 -3.40 -8.25 23.06
C LEU A 794 -3.39 -6.79 22.62
N ASP A 795 -2.24 -6.31 22.15
CA ASP A 795 -2.06 -4.90 21.81
C ASP A 795 -2.83 -4.49 20.55
N ASN A 796 -3.17 -5.48 19.72
CA ASN A 796 -3.65 -5.25 18.36
C ASN A 796 -5.18 -5.32 18.30
N PRO A 797 -5.82 -4.35 17.65
CA PRO A 797 -7.26 -4.35 17.46
C PRO A 797 -7.67 -5.50 16.54
N MET A 798 -8.82 -6.09 16.84
CA MET A 798 -9.42 -7.14 16.01
C MET A 798 -10.51 -6.53 15.11
N PRO A 799 -10.67 -7.01 13.87
CA PRO A 799 -11.81 -6.62 13.05
C PRO A 799 -13.11 -7.24 13.58
N ALA A 800 -14.26 -6.70 13.16
CA ALA A 800 -15.54 -7.38 13.36
C ALA A 800 -15.53 -8.73 12.61
N GLY A 801 -16.08 -9.78 13.23
CA GLY A 801 -16.10 -11.11 12.63
C GLY A 801 -16.19 -12.27 13.61
N GLN A 802 -16.12 -13.47 13.06
CA GLN A 802 -16.08 -14.73 13.80
C GLN A 802 -14.63 -15.24 13.85
N PHE A 803 -14.11 -15.43 15.05
CA PHE A 803 -12.75 -15.87 15.31
C PHE A 803 -12.75 -17.14 16.17
N GLN A 804 -11.62 -17.81 16.20
CA GLN A 804 -11.31 -18.92 17.08
C GLN A 804 -10.02 -18.58 17.84
N ALA A 805 -10.06 -18.67 19.17
CA ALA A 805 -8.88 -18.60 20.03
C ALA A 805 -8.44 -20.01 20.38
N ASP A 806 -7.21 -20.35 20.00
CA ASP A 806 -6.57 -21.63 20.27
C ASP A 806 -5.50 -21.45 21.35
N LEU A 807 -5.66 -22.15 22.46
CA LEU A 807 -4.74 -22.16 23.59
C LEU A 807 -3.96 -23.47 23.57
N LYS A 808 -2.65 -23.39 23.32
CA LYS A 808 -1.75 -24.54 23.44
C LYS A 808 -1.23 -24.63 24.87
N LEU A 809 -1.70 -25.65 25.58
CA LEU A 809 -1.52 -25.79 27.01
C LEU A 809 -0.70 -27.03 27.32
N THR A 810 0.10 -26.95 28.39
CA THR A 810 0.79 -28.11 28.96
C THR A 810 0.53 -28.21 30.45
N ALA A 811 0.12 -29.39 30.91
CA ALA A 811 -0.15 -29.70 32.31
C ALA A 811 0.79 -30.80 32.83
N ARG A 812 1.27 -30.67 34.07
CA ARG A 812 2.08 -31.70 34.74
C ARG A 812 1.41 -32.15 36.05
N GLY A 813 1.40 -33.47 36.29
CA GLY A 813 0.97 -34.05 37.57
C GLY A 813 -0.54 -34.00 37.84
N ALA A 814 -1.37 -33.95 36.80
CA ALA A 814 -2.83 -33.86 36.93
C ALA A 814 -3.53 -35.23 36.93
N PRO A 815 -4.38 -35.56 37.94
CA PRO A 815 -5.28 -36.71 37.89
C PRO A 815 -6.27 -36.56 36.73
N ALA A 816 -6.70 -37.68 36.14
CA ALA A 816 -7.67 -37.70 35.06
C ALA A 816 -8.99 -37.02 35.48
N GLY A 817 -9.51 -36.12 34.63
CA GLY A 817 -10.74 -35.36 34.87
C GLY A 817 -10.64 -34.18 35.84
N ALA A 818 -9.49 -33.93 36.47
CA ALA A 818 -9.32 -32.81 37.40
C ALA A 818 -9.53 -31.45 36.70
N ALA A 819 -10.26 -30.53 37.35
CA ALA A 819 -10.39 -29.16 36.87
C ALA A 819 -9.08 -28.38 37.08
N LEU A 820 -8.59 -27.74 36.02
CA LEU A 820 -7.30 -27.06 36.02
C LEU A 820 -7.45 -25.54 36.07
N ALA A 821 -8.28 -24.98 35.19
CA ALA A 821 -8.49 -23.53 35.11
C ALA A 821 -9.84 -23.19 34.46
N LEU A 822 -10.29 -21.95 34.63
CA LEU A 822 -11.35 -21.33 33.84
C LEU A 822 -10.69 -20.41 32.80
N ALA A 823 -10.93 -20.67 31.52
CA ALA A 823 -10.45 -19.84 30.42
C ALA A 823 -11.54 -18.88 29.98
N GLU A 824 -11.25 -17.58 30.00
CA GLU A 824 -12.16 -16.53 29.57
C GLU A 824 -11.51 -15.62 28.53
N ILE A 825 -12.33 -15.12 27.62
CA ILE A 825 -11.91 -14.14 26.62
C ILE A 825 -12.83 -12.94 26.73
N TRP A 826 -12.22 -11.77 26.86
CA TRP A 826 -12.89 -10.49 27.02
C TRP A 826 -12.52 -9.58 25.85
N ALA A 827 -13.50 -8.85 25.31
CA ALA A 827 -13.27 -7.70 24.44
C ALA A 827 -13.26 -6.43 25.29
N HIS A 828 -12.32 -5.55 24.99
CA HIS A 828 -12.26 -4.18 25.49
C HIS A 828 -12.41 -3.23 24.31
N ASP A 829 -13.52 -2.50 24.27
CA ASP A 829 -13.80 -1.48 23.28
C ASP A 829 -14.17 -0.15 23.97
N TYR A 830 -14.60 0.85 23.22
CA TYR A 830 -14.98 2.15 23.76
C TYR A 830 -16.22 2.10 24.70
N ASN A 831 -17.03 1.05 24.62
CA ASN A 831 -18.19 0.82 25.49
C ASN A 831 -17.82 0.05 26.78
N GLY A 832 -16.56 -0.37 26.92
CA GLY A 832 -16.04 -1.08 28.09
C GLY A 832 -15.68 -2.52 27.81
N SER A 833 -15.68 -3.34 28.87
CA SER A 833 -15.26 -4.74 28.81
C SER A 833 -16.47 -5.67 28.71
N ARG A 834 -16.46 -6.57 27.73
CA ARG A 834 -17.49 -7.61 27.56
C ARG A 834 -16.85 -9.00 27.47
N GLN A 835 -17.36 -9.95 28.25
CA GLN A 835 -16.98 -11.34 28.11
C GLN A 835 -17.56 -11.93 26.81
N LEU A 836 -16.69 -12.52 25.99
CA LEU A 836 -17.01 -13.12 24.70
C LEU A 836 -17.17 -14.63 24.79
N ALA A 837 -16.30 -15.28 25.57
CA ALA A 837 -16.28 -16.74 25.72
C ALA A 837 -15.78 -17.13 27.11
N SER A 838 -16.27 -18.27 27.60
CA SER A 838 -15.83 -18.91 28.85
C SER A 838 -15.87 -20.42 28.71
N ARG A 839 -14.81 -21.11 29.13
CA ARG A 839 -14.75 -22.59 29.14
C ARG A 839 -13.92 -23.08 30.32
N ARG A 840 -14.46 -24.06 31.04
CA ARG A 840 -13.72 -24.77 32.10
C ARG A 840 -12.76 -25.79 31.48
N LEU A 841 -11.49 -25.72 31.89
CA LEU A 841 -10.41 -26.60 31.44
C LEU A 841 -10.20 -27.74 32.43
N THR A 842 -10.03 -28.95 31.91
CA THR A 842 -9.80 -30.17 32.68
C THR A 842 -8.55 -30.90 32.19
N SER A 843 -8.03 -31.85 32.96
CA SER A 843 -6.92 -32.70 32.51
C SER A 843 -7.30 -33.61 31.33
N ALA A 844 -8.60 -33.83 31.07
CA ALA A 844 -9.08 -34.53 29.87
C ALA A 844 -8.82 -33.74 28.58
N ASP A 845 -8.72 -32.41 28.65
CA ASP A 845 -8.36 -31.56 27.51
C ASP A 845 -6.86 -31.66 27.14
N MET A 846 -6.04 -32.32 27.98
CA MET A 846 -4.58 -32.42 27.83
C MET A 846 -4.08 -33.88 28.00
N PRO A 847 -4.48 -34.80 27.10
CA PRO A 847 -4.04 -36.19 27.17
C PRO A 847 -2.51 -36.27 27.05
N GLY A 848 -1.84 -36.90 28.03
CA GLY A 848 -0.37 -37.00 28.07
C GLY A 848 0.35 -35.71 28.50
N GLY A 849 -0.37 -34.74 29.07
CA GLY A 849 0.21 -33.51 29.62
C GLY A 849 0.39 -32.37 28.62
N GLN A 850 -0.07 -32.52 27.38
CA GLN A 850 -0.19 -31.43 26.40
C GLN A 850 -1.55 -31.47 25.72
N GLY A 851 -2.11 -30.31 25.38
CA GLY A 851 -3.40 -30.22 24.70
C GLY A 851 -3.62 -28.87 24.03
N GLN A 852 -4.58 -28.82 23.11
CA GLN A 852 -5.02 -27.60 22.44
C GLN A 852 -6.51 -27.41 22.69
N VAL A 853 -6.88 -26.26 23.25
CA VAL A 853 -8.27 -25.92 23.55
C VAL A 853 -8.70 -24.73 22.71
N SER A 854 -9.84 -24.86 22.05
CA SER A 854 -10.40 -23.84 21.16
C SER A 854 -11.64 -23.19 21.78
N LEU A 855 -11.71 -21.85 21.72
CA LEU A 855 -12.88 -21.06 22.10
C LEU A 855 -13.33 -20.19 20.90
N PRO A 856 -14.59 -20.31 20.43
CA PRO A 856 -15.12 -19.42 19.42
C PRO A 856 -15.37 -18.02 20.00
N ILE A 857 -15.06 -16.99 19.23
CA ILE A 857 -15.21 -15.59 19.58
C ILE A 857 -16.02 -14.90 18.48
N SER A 858 -17.01 -14.09 18.86
CA SER A 858 -17.74 -13.23 17.92
C SER A 858 -17.57 -11.76 18.31
N LEU A 859 -16.99 -10.98 17.40
CA LEU A 859 -16.87 -9.53 17.54
C LEU A 859 -17.86 -8.85 16.60
N THR A 860 -18.70 -7.99 17.18
CA THR A 860 -19.74 -7.27 16.43
C THR A 860 -19.23 -5.96 15.83
N ARG A 861 -18.09 -5.46 16.30
CA ARG A 861 -17.46 -4.20 15.87
C ARG A 861 -15.95 -4.38 15.75
N ALA A 862 -15.33 -3.57 14.89
CA ALA A 862 -13.88 -3.52 14.78
C ALA A 862 -13.25 -2.73 15.96
N GLY A 863 -11.94 -2.89 16.14
CA GLY A 863 -11.16 -2.08 17.09
C GLY A 863 -11.03 -2.67 18.49
N GLY A 864 -11.88 -3.63 18.88
CA GLY A 864 -11.81 -4.27 20.19
C GLY A 864 -10.47 -4.96 20.44
N ARG A 865 -9.85 -4.66 21.59
CA ARG A 865 -8.67 -5.39 22.09
C ARG A 865 -9.12 -6.58 22.89
N LEU A 866 -8.42 -7.70 22.73
CA LEU A 866 -8.77 -8.92 23.45
C LEU A 866 -7.93 -9.05 24.73
N GLU A 867 -8.58 -9.44 25.81
CA GLU A 867 -7.93 -9.94 27.01
C GLU A 867 -8.25 -11.42 27.17
N VAL A 868 -7.22 -12.23 27.36
CA VAL A 868 -7.34 -13.66 27.70
C VAL A 868 -7.02 -13.84 29.17
N ARG A 869 -7.96 -14.42 29.92
CA ARG A 869 -7.82 -14.73 31.35
C ARG A 869 -7.81 -16.24 31.55
N LEU A 870 -6.83 -16.76 32.29
CA LEU A 870 -6.87 -18.10 32.85
C LEU A 870 -6.90 -18.00 34.37
N GLU A 871 -8.03 -18.33 34.99
CA GLU A 871 -8.15 -18.42 36.44
C GLU A 871 -7.86 -19.84 36.90
N PHE A 872 -6.86 -20.02 37.75
CA PHE A 872 -6.42 -21.37 38.12
C PHE A 872 -7.29 -21.97 39.22
N LEU A 873 -7.94 -23.09 38.92
CA LEU A 873 -8.86 -23.78 39.82
C LEU A 873 -8.18 -24.83 40.70
N SER A 874 -6.96 -25.26 40.35
CA SER A 874 -6.18 -26.24 41.10
C SER A 874 -4.73 -25.80 41.30
N ALA A 875 -4.03 -26.49 42.21
CA ALA A 875 -2.62 -26.27 42.50
C ALA A 875 -1.68 -26.87 41.43
N GLN A 876 -2.19 -27.62 40.44
CA GLN A 876 -1.37 -28.30 39.42
C GLN A 876 -0.81 -27.35 38.38
N ASP A 877 0.40 -27.66 37.92
CA ASP A 877 1.11 -26.86 36.93
C ASP A 877 0.37 -26.90 35.59
N LEU A 878 -0.13 -25.73 35.16
CA LEU A 878 -0.73 -25.49 33.87
C LEU A 878 0.00 -24.30 33.22
N ARG A 879 0.52 -24.50 32.02
CA ARG A 879 1.24 -23.47 31.27
C ARG A 879 0.60 -23.25 29.89
N LEU A 880 0.33 -22.00 29.57
CA LEU A 880 0.06 -21.54 28.21
C LEU A 880 1.39 -21.36 27.47
N GLN A 881 1.60 -22.12 26.41
CA GLN A 881 2.80 -22.01 25.57
C GLN A 881 2.58 -21.05 24.41
N GLU A 882 1.42 -21.14 23.79
CA GLU A 882 1.05 -20.36 22.61
C GLU A 882 -0.43 -20.04 22.65
N LEU A 883 -0.77 -18.80 22.33
CA LEU A 883 -2.12 -18.36 22.05
C LEU A 883 -2.21 -18.01 20.56
N SER A 884 -3.13 -18.60 19.82
CA SER A 884 -3.42 -18.20 18.45
C SER A 884 -4.84 -17.67 18.35
N VAL A 885 -5.03 -16.50 17.75
CA VAL A 885 -6.36 -15.95 17.47
C VAL A 885 -6.48 -15.74 15.98
N GLY A 886 -7.45 -16.40 15.34
CA GLY A 886 -7.64 -16.28 13.90
C GLY A 886 -9.08 -16.47 13.46
N VAL A 887 -9.37 -16.22 12.19
CA VAL A 887 -10.71 -16.40 11.64
C VAL A 887 -11.13 -17.87 11.76
N ASP A 888 -12.34 -18.10 12.28
CA ASP A 888 -12.94 -19.42 12.26
C ASP A 888 -13.45 -19.68 10.83
N LEU A 889 -12.65 -20.44 10.05
CA LEU A 889 -12.98 -20.78 8.66
C LEU A 889 -14.31 -21.53 8.55
N ALA A 890 -14.67 -22.38 9.51
CA ALA A 890 -15.94 -23.09 9.49
C ALA A 890 -17.11 -22.14 9.79
N ALA A 891 -16.94 -21.20 10.74
CA ALA A 891 -17.93 -20.15 10.99
C ALA A 891 -18.11 -19.21 9.79
N HIS A 892 -17.01 -18.87 9.10
CA HIS A 892 -17.06 -18.13 7.84
C HIS A 892 -17.91 -18.87 6.79
N MET A 893 -17.67 -20.16 6.60
CA MET A 893 -18.46 -20.97 5.67
C MET A 893 -19.95 -21.03 6.06
N ARG A 894 -20.25 -21.23 7.35
CA ARG A 894 -21.64 -21.16 7.85
C ARG A 894 -22.29 -19.81 7.59
N HIS A 895 -21.52 -18.72 7.70
CA HIS A 895 -22.01 -17.39 7.41
C HIS A 895 -22.34 -17.19 5.92
N VAL A 896 -21.50 -17.68 5.01
CA VAL A 896 -21.77 -17.66 3.56
C VAL A 896 -23.00 -18.51 3.22
N LEU A 897 -23.15 -19.68 3.85
CA LEU A 897 -24.31 -20.56 3.64
C LEU A 897 -25.64 -19.89 3.94
N ARG A 898 -25.68 -18.88 4.83
CA ARG A 898 -26.91 -18.11 5.10
C ARG A 898 -27.45 -17.46 3.82
N TRP A 899 -26.57 -16.84 3.04
CA TRP A 899 -26.93 -16.19 1.78
C TRP A 899 -27.32 -17.19 0.70
N TYR A 900 -26.66 -18.35 0.64
CA TYR A 900 -27.06 -19.46 -0.23
C TYR A 900 -28.49 -19.94 0.07
N HIS A 901 -28.78 -20.20 1.35
CA HIS A 901 -30.10 -20.67 1.77
C HIS A 901 -31.18 -19.60 1.62
N GLU A 902 -30.86 -18.33 1.90
CA GLU A 902 -31.78 -17.21 1.63
C GLU A 902 -32.14 -17.12 0.15
N ALA A 903 -31.13 -17.09 -0.73
CA ALA A 903 -31.34 -17.01 -2.17
C ALA A 903 -32.12 -18.22 -2.70
N SER A 904 -31.75 -19.43 -2.26
CA SER A 904 -32.44 -20.67 -2.62
C SER A 904 -33.91 -20.64 -2.19
N GLY A 905 -34.20 -20.18 -0.98
CA GLY A 905 -35.55 -20.05 -0.46
C GLY A 905 -36.39 -19.07 -1.26
N ARG A 906 -35.86 -17.88 -1.56
CA ARG A 906 -36.56 -16.84 -2.33
C ARG A 906 -36.81 -17.25 -3.78
N VAL A 907 -35.80 -17.81 -4.45
CA VAL A 907 -35.94 -18.29 -5.84
C VAL A 907 -36.93 -19.47 -5.92
N ALA A 908 -36.90 -20.39 -4.95
CA ALA A 908 -37.85 -21.50 -4.89
C ALA A 908 -39.29 -21.00 -4.63
N LEU A 909 -39.47 -20.03 -3.72
CA LEU A 909 -40.76 -19.42 -3.43
C LEU A 909 -41.35 -18.76 -4.69
N GLN A 910 -40.56 -17.96 -5.40
CA GLN A 910 -40.98 -17.30 -6.64
C GLN A 910 -41.30 -18.31 -7.75
N ALA A 911 -40.59 -19.44 -7.80
CA ALA A 911 -40.83 -20.51 -8.77
C ALA A 911 -41.98 -21.46 -8.37
N GLY A 912 -42.71 -21.21 -7.29
CA GLY A 912 -43.80 -22.06 -6.80
C GLY A 912 -43.36 -23.39 -6.17
N ARG A 913 -42.07 -23.56 -5.87
CA ARG A 913 -41.50 -24.77 -5.27
C ARG A 913 -41.49 -24.65 -3.73
N PHE A 914 -42.68 -24.59 -3.15
CA PHE A 914 -42.87 -24.23 -1.73
C PHE A 914 -42.16 -25.17 -0.74
N ALA A 915 -42.15 -26.48 -0.97
CA ALA A 915 -41.46 -27.42 -0.09
C ALA A 915 -39.94 -27.18 -0.04
N ALA A 916 -39.33 -26.86 -1.18
CA ALA A 916 -37.91 -26.50 -1.24
C ALA A 916 -37.64 -25.13 -0.59
N ALA A 917 -38.58 -24.18 -0.73
CA ALA A 917 -38.49 -22.88 -0.08
C ALA A 917 -38.51 -23.00 1.45
N VAL A 918 -39.43 -23.79 2.00
CA VAL A 918 -39.51 -24.06 3.45
C VAL A 918 -38.21 -24.70 3.95
N ALA A 919 -37.73 -25.76 3.29
CA ALA A 919 -36.49 -26.43 3.69
C ALA A 919 -35.26 -25.50 3.66
N ALA A 920 -35.17 -24.62 2.68
CA ALA A 920 -34.07 -23.66 2.58
C ALA A 920 -34.13 -22.61 3.70
N PHE A 921 -35.29 -22.05 4.01
CA PHE A 921 -35.44 -21.07 5.09
C PHE A 921 -35.31 -21.69 6.49
N GLU A 922 -35.73 -22.95 6.68
CA GLU A 922 -35.48 -23.68 7.92
C GLU A 922 -33.98 -23.91 8.13
N ALA A 923 -33.27 -24.39 7.11
CA ALA A 923 -31.80 -24.52 7.16
C ALA A 923 -31.09 -23.19 7.44
N LEU A 924 -31.60 -22.07 6.92
CA LEU A 924 -31.10 -20.73 7.24
C LEU A 924 -31.29 -20.39 8.73
N LEU A 925 -32.49 -20.62 9.28
CA LEU A 925 -32.77 -20.32 10.68
C LEU A 925 -32.08 -21.28 11.65
N ASP A 926 -31.77 -22.51 11.23
CA ASP A 926 -30.93 -23.44 11.99
C ASP A 926 -29.47 -22.95 12.07
N LEU A 927 -28.98 -22.31 11.01
CA LEU A 927 -27.64 -21.69 10.96
C LEU A 927 -27.56 -20.32 11.66
N ASP A 928 -28.65 -19.56 11.62
CA ASP A 928 -28.77 -18.22 12.18
C ASP A 928 -30.20 -17.89 12.61
N PRO A 929 -30.58 -18.20 13.86
CA PRO A 929 -31.90 -17.88 14.38
C PRO A 929 -32.21 -16.38 14.37
N GLY A 930 -31.17 -15.53 14.38
CA GLY A 930 -31.26 -14.08 14.38
C GLY A 930 -31.49 -13.44 13.01
N PHE A 931 -31.55 -14.23 11.92
CA PHE A 931 -31.76 -13.72 10.56
C PHE A 931 -33.24 -13.32 10.33
N SER A 932 -33.63 -12.17 10.88
CA SER A 932 -35.01 -11.65 10.90
C SER A 932 -35.70 -11.66 9.53
N GLU A 933 -34.96 -11.34 8.47
CA GLU A 933 -35.49 -11.25 7.11
C GLU A 933 -35.99 -12.56 6.51
N ALA A 934 -35.67 -13.70 7.11
CA ALA A 934 -36.14 -15.01 6.66
C ALA A 934 -37.58 -15.33 7.12
N TYR A 935 -38.06 -14.70 8.21
CA TYR A 935 -39.31 -15.09 8.86
C TYR A 935 -40.55 -14.83 8.00
N LEU A 936 -40.61 -13.68 7.32
CA LEU A 936 -41.75 -13.34 6.44
C LEU A 936 -41.82 -14.24 5.18
N PRO A 937 -40.73 -14.43 4.41
CA PRO A 937 -40.73 -15.38 3.30
C PRO A 937 -41.00 -16.82 3.71
N LEU A 938 -40.49 -17.28 4.87
CA LEU A 938 -40.77 -18.61 5.39
C LEU A 938 -42.26 -18.78 5.73
N ALA A 939 -42.85 -17.80 6.42
CA ALA A 939 -44.28 -17.82 6.72
C ALA A 939 -45.13 -17.88 5.44
N GLN A 940 -44.81 -17.09 4.42
CA GLN A 940 -45.46 -17.16 3.12
C GLN A 940 -45.31 -18.55 2.48
N ALA A 941 -44.10 -19.11 2.44
CA ALA A 941 -43.86 -20.44 1.89
C ALA A 941 -44.64 -21.54 2.64
N LEU A 942 -44.80 -21.41 3.96
CA LEU A 942 -45.59 -22.33 4.77
C LEU A 942 -47.09 -22.23 4.46
N ILE A 943 -47.62 -21.01 4.29
CA ILE A 943 -49.00 -20.79 3.85
C ILE A 943 -49.24 -21.44 2.48
N ASP A 944 -48.38 -21.14 1.51
CA ASP A 944 -48.52 -21.63 0.13
C ASP A 944 -48.33 -23.15 0.04
N SER A 945 -47.55 -23.75 0.95
CA SER A 945 -47.42 -25.21 1.09
C SER A 945 -48.57 -25.88 1.86
N GLY A 946 -49.53 -25.12 2.40
CA GLY A 946 -50.67 -25.63 3.18
C GLY A 946 -50.36 -25.95 4.65
N ARG A 947 -49.17 -25.62 5.17
CA ARG A 947 -48.74 -25.88 6.55
C ARG A 947 -49.16 -24.75 7.49
N LEU A 948 -50.47 -24.56 7.64
CA LEU A 948 -51.06 -23.36 8.27
C LEU A 948 -50.70 -23.17 9.77
N GLU A 949 -50.63 -24.24 10.54
CA GLU A 949 -50.25 -24.19 11.98
C GLU A 949 -48.82 -23.65 12.17
N GLN A 950 -47.87 -24.21 11.41
CA GLN A 950 -46.48 -23.76 11.42
C GLN A 950 -46.36 -22.33 10.89
N ALA A 951 -47.11 -21.99 9.84
CA ALA A 951 -47.18 -20.63 9.32
C ALA A 951 -47.63 -19.65 10.40
N GLN A 952 -48.69 -19.96 11.16
CA GLN A 952 -49.19 -19.08 12.21
C GLN A 952 -48.16 -18.84 13.32
N GLN A 953 -47.39 -19.86 13.70
CA GLN A 953 -46.29 -19.67 14.67
C GLN A 953 -45.22 -18.74 14.10
N ARG A 954 -44.84 -18.92 12.83
CA ARG A 954 -43.82 -18.07 12.18
C ARG A 954 -44.31 -16.64 11.94
N VAL A 955 -45.58 -16.42 11.61
CA VAL A 955 -46.16 -15.06 11.47
C VAL A 955 -46.18 -14.34 12.82
N ARG A 956 -46.49 -15.03 13.92
CA ARG A 956 -46.41 -14.45 15.28
C ARG A 956 -44.98 -14.02 15.64
N GLN A 957 -44.00 -14.86 15.38
CA GLN A 957 -42.58 -14.50 15.56
C GLN A 957 -42.18 -13.30 14.69
N ALA A 958 -42.65 -13.26 13.44
CA ALA A 958 -42.42 -12.12 12.56
C ALA A 958 -43.06 -10.83 13.10
N GLU A 959 -44.28 -10.89 13.65
CA GLU A 959 -44.95 -9.75 14.30
C GLU A 959 -44.11 -9.18 15.45
N GLU A 960 -43.56 -10.06 16.31
CA GLU A 960 -42.69 -9.66 17.43
C GLU A 960 -41.39 -9.00 16.95
N ILE A 961 -40.73 -9.60 15.95
CA ILE A 961 -39.47 -9.09 15.40
C ILE A 961 -39.66 -7.74 14.69
N PHE A 962 -40.77 -7.58 13.95
CA PHE A 962 -41.03 -6.41 13.11
C PHE A 962 -41.98 -5.40 13.77
N PHE A 963 -42.24 -5.49 15.07
CA PHE A 963 -43.25 -4.73 15.81
C PHE A 963 -43.18 -3.20 15.67
N SER A 964 -42.02 -2.67 15.29
CA SER A 964 -41.78 -1.24 15.07
C SER A 964 -41.47 -0.88 13.60
N GLN A 965 -41.64 -1.81 12.66
CA GLN A 965 -41.34 -1.60 11.23
C GLN A 965 -42.63 -1.67 10.41
N PRO A 966 -43.26 -0.53 10.05
CA PRO A 966 -44.59 -0.51 9.42
C PRO A 966 -44.66 -1.26 8.10
N GLU A 967 -43.59 -1.23 7.30
CA GLU A 967 -43.53 -1.90 6.01
C GLU A 967 -43.55 -3.44 6.17
N ALA A 968 -42.77 -3.96 7.11
CA ALA A 968 -42.76 -5.38 7.43
C ALA A 968 -44.05 -5.82 8.17
N LEU A 969 -44.58 -5.00 9.07
CA LEU A 969 -45.88 -5.24 9.74
C LEU A 969 -47.05 -5.27 8.76
N ALA A 970 -47.04 -4.44 7.72
CA ALA A 970 -48.05 -4.51 6.67
C ALA A 970 -48.04 -5.88 5.99
N ARG A 971 -46.86 -6.47 5.76
CA ARG A 971 -46.74 -7.83 5.25
C ARG A 971 -47.20 -8.88 6.27
N VAL A 972 -46.90 -8.71 7.57
CA VAL A 972 -47.46 -9.56 8.64
C VAL A 972 -48.99 -9.54 8.61
N ARG A 973 -49.60 -8.37 8.48
CA ARG A 973 -51.06 -8.21 8.35
C ARG A 973 -51.59 -8.99 7.15
N ASP A 974 -50.95 -8.86 5.99
CA ASP A 974 -51.36 -9.58 4.78
C ASP A 974 -51.32 -11.10 5.00
N LEU A 975 -50.29 -11.62 5.67
CA LEU A 975 -50.19 -13.03 6.01
C LEU A 975 -51.30 -13.47 6.98
N TYR A 976 -51.64 -12.67 8.01
CA TYR A 976 -52.77 -12.96 8.89
C TYR A 976 -54.12 -12.93 8.16
N GLN A 977 -54.27 -12.04 7.17
CA GLN A 977 -55.47 -11.99 6.34
C GLN A 977 -55.62 -13.26 5.50
N VAL A 978 -54.54 -13.75 4.89
CA VAL A 978 -54.54 -15.03 4.16
C VAL A 978 -54.84 -16.21 5.10
N LEU A 979 -54.32 -16.18 6.33
CA LEU A 979 -54.62 -17.16 7.38
C LEU A 979 -56.03 -17.02 8.00
N ARG A 980 -56.84 -16.03 7.57
CA ARG A 980 -58.18 -15.73 8.08
C ARG A 980 -58.23 -15.46 9.59
N ARG A 981 -57.22 -14.74 10.10
CA ARG A 981 -57.06 -14.38 11.53
C ARG A 981 -57.51 -12.94 11.80
N GLU A 982 -58.81 -12.68 11.70
CA GLU A 982 -59.37 -11.32 11.79
C GLU A 982 -58.98 -10.56 13.08
N GLY A 983 -58.92 -11.24 14.22
CA GLY A 983 -58.49 -10.64 15.48
C GLY A 983 -57.02 -10.19 15.48
N ASP A 984 -56.15 -10.97 14.83
CA ASP A 984 -54.72 -10.64 14.68
C ASP A 984 -54.54 -9.51 13.65
N VAL A 985 -55.31 -9.51 12.55
CA VAL A 985 -55.37 -8.41 11.57
C VAL A 985 -55.76 -7.10 12.26
N ALA A 986 -56.83 -7.09 13.06
CA ALA A 986 -57.29 -5.89 13.76
C ALA A 986 -56.25 -5.35 14.76
N ARG A 987 -55.48 -6.25 15.41
CA ARG A 987 -54.36 -5.88 16.28
C ARG A 987 -53.24 -5.21 15.49
N VAL A 988 -52.80 -5.83 14.39
CA VAL A 988 -51.73 -5.28 13.53
C VAL A 988 -52.15 -3.98 12.87
N ASP A 989 -53.40 -3.85 12.42
CA ASP A 989 -53.94 -2.60 11.85
C ASP A 989 -53.97 -1.46 12.87
N ARG A 990 -54.28 -1.75 14.13
CA ARG A 990 -54.16 -0.76 15.21
C ARG A 990 -52.73 -0.29 15.35
N ARG A 991 -51.78 -1.23 15.38
CA ARG A 991 -50.36 -0.91 15.48
C ARG A 991 -49.85 -0.11 14.27
N LEU A 992 -50.28 -0.47 13.06
CA LEU A 992 -49.92 0.26 11.84
C LEU A 992 -50.46 1.70 11.84
N ARG A 993 -51.66 1.92 12.41
CA ARG A 993 -52.18 3.27 12.62
C ARG A 993 -51.32 4.04 13.63
N ASP A 994 -50.93 3.40 14.73
CA ASP A 994 -50.10 4.01 15.78
C ASP A 994 -48.67 4.38 15.31
N LEU A 995 -48.22 3.86 14.17
CA LEU A 995 -46.91 4.15 13.59
C LEU A 995 -46.97 5.10 12.38
N ARG A 996 -48.16 5.64 12.05
CA ARG A 996 -48.35 6.53 10.91
C ARG A 996 -48.80 7.92 11.39
N PRO A 997 -48.11 9.00 10.97
CA PRO A 997 -48.58 10.34 11.24
C PRO A 997 -49.87 10.64 10.48
N SER A 998 -50.77 11.40 11.10
CA SER A 998 -51.95 11.99 10.48
C SER A 998 -51.58 13.13 9.53
N LEU A 999 -50.58 13.96 9.89
CA LEU A 999 -50.05 15.04 9.04
C LEU A 999 -48.64 14.68 8.57
N LYS A 1000 -48.50 14.39 7.27
CA LYS A 1000 -47.19 14.09 6.67
C LYS A 1000 -46.33 15.34 6.57
N ARG A 1001 -45.07 15.23 6.98
CA ARG A 1001 -44.05 16.27 6.83
C ARG A 1001 -42.69 15.61 6.76
N GLU A 1002 -42.37 15.08 5.58
CA GLU A 1002 -41.20 14.25 5.38
C GLU A 1002 -39.91 15.07 5.28
N ALA A 1003 -38.92 14.77 6.11
CA ALA A 1003 -37.60 15.40 6.07
C ALA A 1003 -36.51 14.40 6.48
N ARG A 1004 -35.53 14.18 5.60
CA ARG A 1004 -34.38 13.31 5.87
C ARG A 1004 -33.26 14.12 6.47
N PHE A 1005 -32.77 13.70 7.62
CA PHE A 1005 -31.63 14.30 8.28
C PHE A 1005 -30.37 13.47 8.06
N ALA A 1006 -29.21 14.15 8.04
CA ALA A 1006 -27.90 13.50 7.96
C ALA A 1006 -27.59 12.59 9.16
N SER A 1007 -28.37 12.68 10.25
CA SER A 1007 -28.24 11.86 11.46
C SER A 1007 -28.60 10.38 11.28
N GLY A 1008 -29.23 10.00 10.16
CA GLY A 1008 -29.78 8.65 9.96
C GLY A 1008 -31.28 8.53 10.28
N LEU A 1009 -31.94 9.65 10.59
CA LEU A 1009 -33.38 9.71 10.87
C LEU A 1009 -34.14 10.48 9.77
N VAL A 1010 -35.36 10.03 9.50
CA VAL A 1010 -36.35 10.72 8.65
C VAL A 1010 -37.53 11.10 9.52
N LEU A 1011 -37.85 12.38 9.62
CA LEU A 1011 -39.14 12.80 10.14
C LEU A 1011 -40.19 12.38 9.12
N LEU A 1012 -41.20 11.60 9.53
CA LEU A 1012 -42.31 11.20 8.67
C LEU A 1012 -43.45 12.23 8.69
N GLY A 1013 -43.66 12.85 9.84
CA GLY A 1013 -44.79 13.73 10.10
C GLY A 1013 -45.09 13.87 11.59
N TYR A 1014 -46.25 14.44 11.89
CA TYR A 1014 -46.68 14.75 13.25
C TYR A 1014 -48.20 14.66 13.40
N ASP A 1015 -48.64 14.60 14.66
CA ASP A 1015 -50.03 14.76 15.08
C ASP A 1015 -50.12 15.92 16.06
N GLN A 1016 -51.11 16.78 15.85
CA GLN A 1016 -51.40 17.90 16.75
C GLN A 1016 -52.90 18.15 16.76
N GLY A 1017 -53.50 18.18 17.96
CA GLY A 1017 -54.96 18.30 18.13
C GLY A 1017 -55.52 19.71 18.01
N GLN A 1018 -54.72 20.75 18.29
CA GLN A 1018 -55.17 22.15 18.32
C GLN A 1018 -54.13 23.09 17.71
N SER A 1019 -54.56 24.22 17.16
CA SER A 1019 -53.70 25.24 16.54
C SER A 1019 -53.73 26.60 17.26
N SER A 1020 -54.49 26.72 18.34
CA SER A 1020 -54.60 27.92 19.18
C SER A 1020 -54.55 27.51 20.64
N PHE A 1021 -53.72 28.18 21.44
CA PHE A 1021 -53.46 27.85 22.83
C PHE A 1021 -53.42 29.12 23.70
N GLN A 1022 -53.76 28.99 24.98
CA GLN A 1022 -53.57 30.03 25.98
C GLN A 1022 -52.17 29.95 26.61
N ARG A 1023 -51.68 31.09 27.11
CA ARG A 1023 -50.46 31.12 27.94
C ARG A 1023 -50.63 30.24 29.18
N GLY A 1024 -49.69 29.35 29.44
CA GLY A 1024 -49.77 28.33 30.50
C GLY A 1024 -50.38 26.98 30.08
N GLU A 1025 -50.97 26.90 28.88
CA GLU A 1025 -51.57 25.66 28.37
C GLU A 1025 -50.52 24.67 27.83
N GLN A 1026 -50.85 23.38 27.82
CA GLN A 1026 -50.00 22.32 27.28
C GLN A 1026 -50.36 22.02 25.81
N VAL A 1027 -49.33 21.85 24.98
CA VAL A 1027 -49.42 21.37 23.60
C VAL A 1027 -48.98 19.92 23.58
N ASP A 1028 -49.93 19.03 23.29
CA ASP A 1028 -49.64 17.63 22.97
C ASP A 1028 -49.19 17.54 21.51
N LEU A 1029 -47.93 17.15 21.31
CA LEU A 1029 -47.32 16.97 20.00
C LEU A 1029 -46.80 15.54 19.89
N SER A 1030 -47.30 14.80 18.91
CA SER A 1030 -46.68 13.52 18.53
C SER A 1030 -45.92 13.69 17.23
N TYR A 1031 -44.71 13.16 17.11
CA TYR A 1031 -44.03 13.08 15.82
C TYR A 1031 -43.31 11.75 15.64
N TYR A 1032 -43.02 11.45 14.37
CA TYR A 1032 -42.68 10.11 13.94
C TYR A 1032 -41.34 10.12 13.24
N TRP A 1033 -40.38 9.37 13.78
CA TRP A 1033 -39.05 9.20 13.19
C TRP A 1033 -38.92 7.82 12.58
N ARG A 1034 -38.50 7.73 11.32
CA ARG A 1034 -38.05 6.49 10.69
C ARG A 1034 -36.54 6.46 10.62
N VAL A 1035 -35.93 5.37 11.08
CA VAL A 1035 -34.50 5.14 10.96
C VAL A 1035 -34.18 4.69 9.54
N TRP A 1036 -33.36 5.44 8.82
CA TRP A 1036 -32.87 5.04 7.49
C TRP A 1036 -31.40 4.61 7.53
N ALA A 1037 -30.64 5.10 8.50
CA ALA A 1037 -29.31 4.62 8.84
C ALA A 1037 -29.15 4.65 10.37
N LYS A 1038 -28.37 3.71 10.92
CA LYS A 1038 -28.17 3.61 12.37
C LYS A 1038 -27.57 4.91 12.92
N PRO A 1039 -28.28 5.66 13.79
CA PRO A 1039 -27.77 6.93 14.30
C PRO A 1039 -26.48 6.70 15.11
N PRO A 1040 -25.41 7.47 14.87
CA PRO A 1040 -24.14 7.27 15.56
C PRO A 1040 -24.16 7.76 17.02
N LEU A 1041 -25.08 8.67 17.37
CA LEU A 1041 -25.20 9.26 18.69
C LEU A 1041 -26.66 9.53 19.07
N ASN A 1042 -26.87 9.85 20.34
CA ASN A 1042 -28.13 10.38 20.85
C ASN A 1042 -28.18 11.88 20.53
N TYR A 1043 -28.82 12.24 19.42
CA TYR A 1043 -29.05 13.64 19.09
C TYR A 1043 -30.08 14.25 20.05
N TYR A 1044 -29.92 15.53 20.36
CA TYR A 1044 -30.99 16.28 20.99
C TYR A 1044 -31.98 16.70 19.92
N ILE A 1045 -33.22 16.29 20.11
CA ILE A 1045 -34.35 16.77 19.32
C ILE A 1045 -34.75 18.09 19.92
N PHE A 1046 -34.68 19.14 19.12
CA PHE A 1046 -35.16 20.44 19.51
C PHE A 1046 -36.54 20.67 18.92
N VAL A 1047 -37.50 21.05 19.77
CA VAL A 1047 -38.81 21.53 19.33
C VAL A 1047 -38.91 22.99 19.73
N HIS A 1048 -38.92 23.90 18.76
CA HIS A 1048 -38.85 25.35 19.02
C HIS A 1048 -40.15 26.04 18.60
N LEU A 1049 -40.67 26.92 19.46
CA LEU A 1049 -41.71 27.89 19.10
C LEU A 1049 -41.05 29.22 18.75
N LYS A 1050 -40.99 29.54 17.46
CA LYS A 1050 -40.39 30.77 16.94
C LYS A 1050 -41.46 31.81 16.66
N GLY A 1051 -41.62 32.75 17.59
CA GLY A 1051 -42.52 33.89 17.49
C GLY A 1051 -41.88 35.10 16.82
N PRO A 1052 -42.57 36.25 16.81
CA PRO A 1052 -42.05 37.50 16.24
C PRO A 1052 -40.82 38.01 16.99
N ASP A 1053 -40.87 37.96 18.32
CA ASP A 1053 -39.88 38.63 19.19
C ASP A 1053 -39.00 37.66 19.98
N ARG A 1054 -39.33 36.36 20.03
CA ARG A 1054 -38.64 35.36 20.86
C ARG A 1054 -38.76 33.93 20.31
N ILE A 1055 -37.72 33.14 20.54
CA ILE A 1055 -37.72 31.67 20.37
C ILE A 1055 -37.87 31.03 21.75
N ILE A 1056 -38.80 30.08 21.87
CA ILE A 1056 -39.00 29.28 23.09
C ILE A 1056 -38.52 27.85 22.78
N PRO A 1057 -37.38 27.41 23.35
CA PRO A 1057 -36.80 26.11 23.04
C PRO A 1057 -37.29 24.99 23.98
N PHE A 1058 -37.53 23.80 23.42
CA PHE A 1058 -37.87 22.58 24.14
C PHE A 1058 -37.00 21.42 23.62
N ASP A 1059 -35.78 21.36 24.12
CA ASP A 1059 -34.76 20.41 23.68
C ASP A 1059 -34.76 19.17 24.59
N HIS A 1060 -34.74 17.98 24.01
CA HIS A 1060 -34.76 16.72 24.76
C HIS A 1060 -34.11 15.57 23.97
N LEU A 1061 -33.84 14.47 24.67
CA LEU A 1061 -33.42 13.21 24.07
C LEU A 1061 -34.63 12.35 23.72
N LEU A 1062 -34.48 11.49 22.71
CA LEU A 1062 -35.51 10.52 22.30
C LEU A 1062 -36.04 9.73 23.51
N ASP A 1063 -37.35 9.70 23.67
CA ASP A 1063 -38.07 9.09 24.80
C ASP A 1063 -37.48 9.53 26.16
N HIS A 1064 -37.17 10.83 26.27
CA HIS A 1064 -36.53 11.43 27.45
C HIS A 1064 -35.24 10.72 27.88
N GLY A 1065 -34.50 10.14 26.93
CA GLY A 1065 -33.24 9.43 27.17
C GLY A 1065 -33.39 7.96 27.56
N ARG A 1066 -34.62 7.41 27.63
CA ARG A 1066 -34.85 5.98 27.90
C ARG A 1066 -34.52 5.09 26.70
N GLN A 1067 -34.59 5.64 25.49
CA GLN A 1067 -34.30 4.93 24.27
C GLN A 1067 -33.06 5.50 23.58
N PRO A 1068 -31.92 4.80 23.62
CA PRO A 1068 -30.72 5.22 22.89
C PRO A 1068 -30.96 5.14 21.37
N MET A 1069 -30.78 6.25 20.65
CA MET A 1069 -30.87 6.28 19.19
C MET A 1069 -29.91 5.30 18.50
N PRO A 1070 -28.65 5.09 18.98
CA PRO A 1070 -27.77 4.05 18.42
C PRO A 1070 -28.26 2.61 18.59
N GLY A 1071 -29.29 2.37 19.42
CA GLY A 1071 -29.91 1.05 19.57
C GLY A 1071 -30.95 0.74 18.48
N LEU A 1072 -31.37 1.73 17.69
CA LEU A 1072 -32.45 1.56 16.73
C LEU A 1072 -31.99 0.87 15.44
N ALA A 1073 -32.77 -0.10 14.98
CA ALA A 1073 -32.54 -0.78 13.71
C ALA A 1073 -33.08 0.04 12.52
N PRO A 1074 -32.44 0.01 11.34
CA PRO A 1074 -33.01 0.59 10.12
C PRO A 1074 -34.43 0.07 9.84
N GLY A 1075 -35.30 0.93 9.31
CA GLY A 1075 -36.72 0.66 9.09
C GLY A 1075 -37.61 0.84 10.33
N THR A 1076 -37.02 0.93 11.54
CA THR A 1076 -37.76 1.20 12.77
C THR A 1076 -38.42 2.58 12.70
N VAL A 1077 -39.72 2.63 12.99
CA VAL A 1077 -40.46 3.85 13.23
C VAL A 1077 -40.67 4.01 14.72
N VAL A 1078 -40.20 5.14 15.24
CA VAL A 1078 -40.39 5.56 16.62
C VAL A 1078 -41.40 6.70 16.61
N ARG A 1079 -42.51 6.51 17.33
CA ARG A 1079 -43.44 7.57 17.66
C ARG A 1079 -42.99 8.18 18.99
N GLU A 1080 -42.84 9.49 19.02
CA GLU A 1080 -42.55 10.24 20.24
C GLU A 1080 -43.75 11.12 20.58
N ASP A 1081 -44.26 10.97 21.80
CA ASP A 1081 -45.34 11.78 22.36
C ASP A 1081 -44.73 12.81 23.32
N TYR A 1082 -44.67 14.07 22.89
CA TYR A 1082 -43.99 15.14 23.59
C TYR A 1082 -44.98 16.24 24.02
N ARG A 1083 -44.98 16.55 25.33
CA ARG A 1083 -45.84 17.60 25.90
C ARG A 1083 -45.05 18.87 26.15
N ILE A 1084 -45.48 19.96 25.52
CA ILE A 1084 -44.84 21.27 25.61
C ILE A 1084 -45.72 22.18 26.46
N THR A 1085 -45.19 22.82 27.50
CA THR A 1085 -45.95 23.82 28.28
C THR A 1085 -45.62 25.22 27.77
N ILE A 1086 -46.63 25.96 27.31
CA ILE A 1086 -46.45 27.34 26.86
C ILE A 1086 -46.20 28.22 28.09
N PRO A 1087 -45.07 28.96 28.16
CA PRO A 1087 -44.80 29.84 29.28
C PRO A 1087 -45.91 30.89 29.49
N ALA A 1088 -46.22 31.20 30.75
CA ALA A 1088 -47.23 32.21 31.08
C ALA A 1088 -46.85 33.62 30.60
N ASP A 1089 -45.56 33.89 30.42
CA ASP A 1089 -44.97 35.13 29.91
C ASP A 1089 -44.79 35.14 28.37
N ALA A 1090 -45.22 34.10 27.65
CA ALA A 1090 -45.07 34.05 26.20
C ALA A 1090 -45.88 35.18 25.52
N PRO A 1091 -45.28 36.02 24.65
CA PRO A 1091 -46.02 37.05 23.91
C PRO A 1091 -47.20 36.46 23.11
N PRO A 1092 -48.36 37.12 23.06
CA PRO A 1092 -49.46 36.68 22.20
C PRO A 1092 -49.09 36.90 20.73
N GLY A 1093 -49.38 35.93 19.87
CA GLY A 1093 -49.00 36.03 18.46
C GLY A 1093 -48.94 34.70 17.72
N ARG A 1094 -48.46 34.76 16.48
CA ARG A 1094 -48.24 33.59 15.62
C ARG A 1094 -46.84 33.05 15.84
N TYR A 1095 -46.74 31.79 16.22
CA TYR A 1095 -45.48 31.08 16.44
C TYR A 1095 -45.34 29.95 15.43
N ARG A 1096 -44.17 29.83 14.82
CA ARG A 1096 -43.83 28.65 14.01
C ARG A 1096 -43.33 27.55 14.94
N LEU A 1097 -43.95 26.38 14.85
CA LEU A 1097 -43.51 25.17 15.54
C LEU A 1097 -42.50 24.47 14.63
N LEU A 1098 -41.26 24.39 15.09
CA LEU A 1098 -40.11 23.85 14.36
C LEU A 1098 -39.60 22.62 15.08
N VAL A 1099 -39.12 21.63 14.32
CA VAL A 1099 -38.36 20.50 14.86
C VAL A 1099 -37.05 20.35 14.13
N GLY A 1100 -36.01 19.97 14.85
CA GLY A 1100 -34.74 19.58 14.26
C GLY A 1100 -33.91 18.79 15.25
N MET A 1101 -32.67 18.52 14.86
CA MET A 1101 -31.72 17.82 15.71
C MET A 1101 -30.45 18.62 15.83
N TRP A 1102 -29.80 18.53 16.97
CA TRP A 1102 -28.45 19.03 17.12
C TRP A 1102 -27.60 18.03 17.90
N ASP A 1103 -26.31 18.10 17.63
CA ASP A 1103 -25.31 17.29 18.28
C ASP A 1103 -24.66 18.13 19.40
N PRO A 1104 -25.02 17.89 20.67
CA PRO A 1104 -24.45 18.62 21.81
C PRO A 1104 -23.06 18.15 22.19
N SER A 1105 -22.70 16.93 21.80
CA SER A 1105 -21.59 16.20 22.40
C SER A 1105 -20.29 16.46 21.64
N PHE A 1106 -20.37 16.71 20.33
CA PHE A 1106 -19.19 16.67 19.47
C PHE A 1106 -19.01 17.90 18.59
N THR A 1107 -20.00 18.21 17.76
CA THR A 1107 -19.93 19.33 16.81
C THR A 1107 -20.53 20.61 17.37
N GLY A 1108 -21.47 20.51 18.32
CA GLY A 1108 -22.26 21.65 18.81
C GLY A 1108 -23.19 22.23 17.74
N ASN A 1109 -23.32 21.56 16.59
CA ASN A 1109 -24.02 22.07 15.41
C ASN A 1109 -25.36 21.37 15.25
N ARG A 1110 -26.27 22.05 14.55
CA ARG A 1110 -27.52 21.44 14.08
C ARG A 1110 -27.25 20.45 12.96
N VAL A 1111 -28.06 19.39 12.91
CA VAL A 1111 -27.99 18.34 11.91
C VAL A 1111 -28.69 18.83 10.63
N PRO A 1112 -28.00 18.83 9.48
CA PRO A 1112 -28.61 19.31 8.25
C PRO A 1112 -29.70 18.36 7.73
N VAL A 1113 -30.72 18.96 7.12
CA VAL A 1113 -31.75 18.26 6.35
C VAL A 1113 -31.24 18.08 4.93
N THR A 1114 -31.09 16.82 4.51
CA THR A 1114 -30.52 16.47 3.21
C THR A 1114 -31.57 16.35 2.11
N GLU A 1115 -32.79 15.93 2.43
CA GLU A 1115 -33.90 15.76 1.48
C GLU A 1115 -35.25 16.06 2.16
N GLY A 1116 -36.25 16.48 1.39
CA GLY A 1116 -37.61 16.75 1.88
C GLY A 1116 -37.85 18.19 2.33
N GLU A 1117 -38.83 18.37 3.22
CA GLU A 1117 -39.20 19.68 3.78
C GLU A 1117 -38.03 20.27 4.59
N GLY A 1118 -37.62 21.49 4.26
CA GLY A 1118 -36.45 22.13 4.89
C GLY A 1118 -35.09 21.70 4.33
N ALA A 1119 -35.04 20.97 3.20
CA ALA A 1119 -33.78 20.57 2.57
C ALA A 1119 -32.82 21.75 2.33
N GLY A 1120 -31.54 21.54 2.69
CA GLY A 1120 -30.51 22.60 2.67
C GLY A 1120 -30.47 23.47 3.93
N GLY A 1121 -31.46 23.34 4.82
CA GLY A 1121 -31.47 23.91 6.17
C GLY A 1121 -31.10 22.90 7.26
N ASP A 1122 -31.47 23.22 8.50
CA ASP A 1122 -31.19 22.42 9.70
C ASP A 1122 -32.41 22.26 10.64
N GLU A 1123 -33.56 22.75 10.20
CA GLU A 1123 -34.84 22.73 10.93
C GLU A 1123 -36.00 22.51 9.95
N VAL A 1124 -37.06 21.87 10.44
CA VAL A 1124 -38.28 21.58 9.68
C VAL A 1124 -39.45 22.28 10.35
N THR A 1125 -40.22 23.07 9.60
CA THR A 1125 -41.43 23.70 10.13
C THR A 1125 -42.59 22.70 10.10
N LEU A 1126 -43.13 22.37 11.27
CA LEU A 1126 -44.30 21.48 11.40
C LEU A 1126 -45.59 22.22 11.04
N THR A 1127 -45.84 23.34 11.75
CA THR A 1127 -47.04 24.17 11.60
C THR A 1127 -46.84 25.59 12.14
N THR A 1128 -47.90 26.41 12.08
CA THR A 1128 -48.01 27.68 12.82
C THR A 1128 -49.10 27.54 13.88
N VAL A 1129 -48.78 27.90 15.12
CA VAL A 1129 -49.72 27.95 16.25
C VAL A 1129 -49.99 29.39 16.66
N GLN A 1130 -51.20 29.66 17.16
CA GLN A 1130 -51.59 30.95 17.71
C GLN A 1130 -51.56 30.89 19.24
N ILE A 1131 -50.82 31.80 19.88
CA ILE A 1131 -50.81 31.95 21.34
C ILE A 1131 -51.67 33.17 21.70
N ARG A 1132 -52.59 33.00 22.66
CA ARG A 1132 -53.53 34.02 23.15
C ARG A 1132 -53.25 34.45 24.59
#